data_AF-A0A959Q2L1-F1
#
_entry.id   AF-A0A959Q2L1-F1
#
_cell.length_a   1.000
_cell.length_b   1.000
_cell.length_c   1.000
_cell.angle_alpha   90.00
_cell.angle_beta   90.00
_cell.angle_gamma   90.00
#
_symmetry.space_group_name_H-M   'P 1'
#
loop_
_entity.id
_entity.type
_entity.pdbx_description
1 polymer ?
#
loop_
_entity_poly.entity_id
_entity_poly.type
_entity_poly.pdbx_seq_one_letter_code
_entity_poly.pdbx_strand_id
1 'polypeptide(L)'
;MIALAFVLDTSCTNQDAIQKNEKEVSYFANSKPYTRWWWFATKIRKEDLRYQLNWFKQNNFGGVEIAWVYPMYRYQAMYARNYGRHYPIDTTAQKWLSPEWTEVVKYTKDYADSIGLGCDFTFGSAWPVAGSNIDKVHATQIYGDTSFQQLLTFSWAYPENQLVINHLDSNAFYLFAGPVAQALKPALTGSKSALFTDSWEIKLNATNKIWTAGFDQAFRDTFGYDLIPFMEAGLDSFPDVRYDYMLLLDHYVTEGFYKPYVEECRRLGAWSRVQCLASPTDVMTTYALVDIPETEAMLNNPNYSRIVSSAASLAGKQVVSCEAFTCMYGFPATYLRKEQTADLKMVADALFAQGVNHLVYHGSPYNPEGSDTIDFFATTYFGPGGSLTEELPAFNAYIEKVSGLLSRGKTYSDVAVYIPYEDGVMAGAYPPERQRVWVWGEYEMRYLDMPAEVLGYHPLWINRHFLNKAEVQNGRLVVGDKSFSILYVDVNYLDIRALERIVALSNAGLKICLKREPLQPGRQKSTHYRYLIEELKSKSNVGPEFSAIMDHPPLLAGEDLPSYWCRLDQDGSYYIFLAQPKASEVVYPVYSGQSYMEVAEMKEAVLNINGQAIQLHLNFKPYQSLLLQISKEGKVDVLDISFVPKDPVIRSREEQRMYF
;
A
#
# COMPACT_ATOMS: atom_id res chain seq x y z
N MET A 1 65.45 -46.99 5.89
CA MET A 1 64.42 -46.18 6.56
C MET A 1 63.44 -45.72 5.49
N ILE A 2 62.26 -46.33 5.50
CA ILE A 2 60.93 -45.86 5.07
C ILE A 2 60.84 -45.05 3.75
N ALA A 3 60.26 -45.70 2.74
CA ALA A 3 59.58 -45.09 1.62
C ALA A 3 58.26 -44.44 2.06
N LEU A 4 57.80 -43.39 1.39
CA LEU A 4 56.36 -43.21 1.15
C LEU A 4 56.11 -42.30 -0.07
N ALA A 5 55.22 -42.79 -0.93
CA ALA A 5 54.77 -42.19 -2.16
C ALA A 5 53.84 -40.99 -1.90
N PHE A 6 53.93 -39.95 -2.75
CA PHE A 6 52.86 -38.97 -2.89
C PHE A 6 51.91 -39.44 -4.00
N VAL A 7 50.74 -39.91 -3.58
CA VAL A 7 49.59 -40.18 -4.44
C VAL A 7 48.89 -38.86 -4.72
N LEU A 8 48.66 -38.58 -6.00
CA LEU A 8 47.75 -37.55 -6.50
C LEU A 8 46.32 -37.94 -6.10
N ASP A 9 45.67 -37.14 -5.27
CA ASP A 9 44.25 -37.29 -4.98
C ASP A 9 43.48 -36.11 -5.58
N THR A 10 42.70 -36.43 -6.61
CA THR A 10 41.72 -35.55 -7.23
C THR A 10 40.48 -35.51 -6.35
N SER A 11 40.36 -34.51 -5.48
CA SER A 11 39.11 -34.27 -4.76
C SER A 11 38.42 -33.02 -5.31
N CYS A 12 37.36 -33.24 -6.09
CA CYS A 12 36.29 -32.27 -6.29
C CYS A 12 35.79 -31.81 -4.90
N THR A 13 35.97 -30.54 -4.56
CA THR A 13 35.37 -29.96 -3.35
C THR A 13 34.22 -29.05 -3.74
N ASN A 14 33.02 -29.62 -3.57
CA ASN A 14 31.72 -29.03 -3.31
C ASN A 14 31.54 -27.54 -3.60
N GLN A 15 30.96 -27.27 -4.77
CA GLN A 15 29.92 -26.24 -4.92
C GLN A 15 28.64 -26.72 -4.21
N ASP A 16 28.66 -26.83 -2.89
CA ASP A 16 27.42 -26.83 -2.12
C ASP A 16 27.14 -25.38 -1.76
N ALA A 17 26.30 -24.78 -2.60
CA ALA A 17 25.70 -23.49 -2.40
C ALA A 17 25.16 -23.39 -0.97
N ILE A 18 25.46 -22.25 -0.34
CA ILE A 18 24.80 -21.79 0.88
C ILE A 18 23.32 -21.59 0.53
N GLN A 19 22.55 -22.66 0.62
CA GLN A 19 21.10 -22.60 0.66
C GLN A 19 20.75 -22.13 2.08
N LYS A 20 20.80 -20.81 2.29
CA LYS A 20 20.12 -20.20 3.43
C LYS A 20 18.66 -20.61 3.30
N ASN A 21 18.24 -21.54 4.14
CA ASN A 21 16.84 -21.83 4.41
C ASN A 21 16.25 -20.58 5.08
N GLU A 22 15.95 -19.55 4.29
CA GLU A 22 15.14 -18.42 4.74
C GLU A 22 13.75 -18.98 5.03
N LYS A 23 13.47 -19.23 6.32
CA LYS A 23 12.11 -19.52 6.76
C LYS A 23 11.22 -18.39 6.27
N GLU A 24 10.18 -18.76 5.51
CA GLU A 24 9.16 -17.83 5.04
C GLU A 24 8.63 -17.02 6.23
N VAL A 25 8.77 -15.70 6.17
CA VAL A 25 8.33 -14.80 7.24
C VAL A 25 6.82 -14.70 7.16
N SER A 26 6.13 -15.28 8.14
CA SER A 26 4.69 -15.14 8.31
C SER A 26 4.41 -13.89 9.16
N TYR A 27 3.90 -12.84 8.53
CA TYR A 27 3.50 -11.59 9.19
C TYR A 27 2.17 -11.70 9.93
N PHE A 28 1.26 -12.52 9.40
CA PHE A 28 -0.07 -12.78 9.95
C PHE A 28 -0.22 -14.26 10.24
N ALA A 29 -0.90 -14.59 11.35
CA ALA A 29 -1.08 -15.98 11.78
C ALA A 29 -1.87 -16.86 10.78
N ASN A 30 -2.67 -16.24 9.91
CA ASN A 30 -3.47 -16.88 8.88
C ASN A 30 -3.83 -15.86 7.79
N SER A 31 -4.49 -16.33 6.72
CA SER A 31 -4.88 -15.51 5.58
C SER A 31 -6.24 -14.83 5.73
N LYS A 32 -6.93 -14.98 6.88
CA LYS A 32 -8.24 -14.36 7.11
C LYS A 32 -8.09 -12.85 7.20
N PRO A 33 -9.12 -12.08 6.80
CA PRO A 33 -9.09 -10.64 6.92
C PRO A 33 -8.99 -10.20 8.38
N TYR A 34 -8.39 -9.04 8.60
CA TYR A 34 -8.44 -8.32 9.85
C TYR A 34 -9.52 -7.24 9.76
N THR A 35 -9.92 -6.69 10.90
CA THR A 35 -10.75 -5.48 10.95
C THR A 35 -10.07 -4.41 11.79
N ARG A 36 -10.10 -3.17 11.32
CA ARG A 36 -9.71 -2.01 12.12
C ARG A 36 -10.80 -1.73 13.14
N TRP A 37 -10.47 -1.95 14.40
CA TRP A 37 -11.36 -1.83 15.54
C TRP A 37 -11.22 -0.45 16.17
N TRP A 38 -12.19 0.41 15.88
CA TRP A 38 -12.25 1.81 16.28
C TRP A 38 -12.60 1.94 17.76
N TRP A 39 -11.60 2.26 18.56
CA TRP A 39 -11.78 2.61 19.96
C TRP A 39 -11.94 4.12 20.07
N PHE A 40 -13.19 4.54 20.24
CA PHE A 40 -13.51 5.91 20.65
C PHE A 40 -13.18 6.08 22.13
N ALA A 41 -12.81 7.30 22.53
CA ALA A 41 -12.46 7.58 23.92
C ALA A 41 -13.70 7.51 24.83
N THR A 42 -14.01 6.29 25.26
CA THR A 42 -15.01 5.92 26.25
C THR A 42 -14.38 4.91 27.20
N LYS A 43 -15.05 4.55 28.30
CA LYS A 43 -14.56 3.51 29.20
C LYS A 43 -14.51 2.16 28.48
N ILE A 44 -13.30 1.66 28.24
CA ILE A 44 -13.09 0.33 27.70
C ILE A 44 -13.14 -0.70 28.83
N ARG A 45 -13.93 -1.77 28.66
CA ARG A 45 -14.16 -2.79 29.68
C ARG A 45 -13.76 -4.17 29.18
N LYS A 46 -13.14 -4.97 30.06
CA LYS A 46 -12.60 -6.31 29.71
C LYS A 46 -13.68 -7.28 29.22
N GLU A 47 -14.90 -7.11 29.68
CA GLU A 47 -16.07 -7.92 29.30
C GLU A 47 -16.49 -7.63 27.85
N ASP A 48 -16.59 -6.34 27.48
CA ASP A 48 -16.91 -5.90 26.13
C ASP A 48 -15.84 -6.35 25.13
N LEU A 49 -14.56 -6.28 25.54
CA LEU A 49 -13.43 -6.72 24.73
C LEU A 49 -13.52 -8.22 24.43
N ARG A 50 -13.81 -9.02 25.46
CA ARG A 50 -14.00 -10.47 25.33
C ARG A 50 -15.17 -10.79 24.39
N TYR A 51 -16.29 -10.11 24.58
CA TYR A 51 -17.49 -10.28 23.76
C TYR A 51 -17.22 -10.00 22.27
N GLN A 52 -16.60 -8.85 21.95
CA GLN A 52 -16.33 -8.46 20.57
C GLN A 52 -15.24 -9.34 19.92
N LEU A 53 -14.17 -9.69 20.64
CA LEU A 53 -13.15 -10.62 20.11
C LEU A 53 -13.74 -12.00 19.79
N ASN A 54 -14.65 -12.51 20.63
CA ASN A 54 -15.38 -13.73 20.33
C ASN A 54 -16.26 -13.58 19.09
N TRP A 55 -16.94 -12.44 18.93
CA TRP A 55 -17.74 -12.15 17.74
C TRP A 55 -16.89 -12.11 16.47
N PHE A 56 -15.73 -11.45 16.49
CA PHE A 56 -14.80 -11.44 15.36
C PHE A 56 -14.34 -12.86 15.00
N LYS A 57 -13.96 -13.67 16.00
CA LYS A 57 -13.58 -15.06 15.78
C LYS A 57 -14.70 -15.89 15.16
N GLN A 58 -15.94 -15.74 15.66
CA GLN A 58 -17.12 -16.45 15.17
C GLN A 58 -17.48 -16.05 13.72
N ASN A 59 -17.19 -14.80 13.32
CA ASN A 59 -17.41 -14.29 11.96
C ASN A 59 -16.20 -14.48 11.04
N ASN A 60 -15.32 -15.43 11.38
CA ASN A 60 -14.16 -15.81 10.57
C ASN A 60 -13.13 -14.68 10.30
N PHE A 61 -12.99 -13.71 11.20
CA PHE A 61 -11.84 -12.80 11.17
C PHE A 61 -10.57 -13.49 11.68
N GLY A 62 -9.43 -13.08 11.14
CA GLY A 62 -8.10 -13.55 11.53
C GLY A 62 -7.47 -12.76 12.67
N GLY A 63 -7.93 -11.52 12.86
CA GLY A 63 -7.38 -10.60 13.84
C GLY A 63 -8.06 -9.24 13.79
N VAL A 64 -7.56 -8.34 14.62
CA VAL A 64 -8.01 -6.95 14.72
C VAL A 64 -6.80 -6.02 14.69
N GLU A 65 -6.99 -4.80 14.22
CA GLU A 65 -6.07 -3.69 14.48
C GLU A 65 -6.78 -2.67 15.37
N ILE A 66 -6.21 -2.34 16.52
CA ILE A 66 -6.81 -1.31 17.39
C ILE A 66 -6.41 0.08 16.90
N ALA A 67 -7.43 0.88 16.59
CA ALA A 67 -7.30 2.28 16.20
C ALA A 67 -7.97 3.19 17.22
N TRP A 68 -7.17 4.00 17.93
CA TRP A 68 -7.64 4.88 19.01
C TRP A 68 -7.92 6.28 18.50
N VAL A 69 -9.14 6.76 18.71
CA VAL A 69 -9.63 8.04 18.21
C VAL A 69 -10.34 8.83 19.32
N TYR A 70 -11.01 9.91 18.93
CA TYR A 70 -11.74 10.84 19.79
C TYR A 70 -12.93 10.22 20.57
N PRO A 71 -13.45 10.91 21.60
CA PRO A 71 -14.74 10.57 22.22
C PRO A 71 -15.90 11.00 21.31
N MET A 72 -16.91 10.16 21.16
CA MET A 72 -18.03 10.37 20.20
C MET A 72 -18.70 11.75 20.25
N TYR A 73 -18.79 12.37 21.44
CA TYR A 73 -19.42 13.68 21.60
C TYR A 73 -18.68 14.81 20.87
N ARG A 74 -17.41 14.63 20.49
CA ARG A 74 -16.65 15.58 19.67
C ARG A 74 -17.38 15.94 18.37
N TYR A 75 -17.99 14.94 17.71
CA TYR A 75 -18.73 15.14 16.46
C TYR A 75 -20.24 15.03 16.66
N GLN A 76 -20.74 15.29 17.88
CA GLN A 76 -22.15 15.13 18.23
C GLN A 76 -23.10 15.87 17.28
N ALA A 77 -22.76 17.10 16.89
CA ALA A 77 -23.60 17.88 15.97
C ALA A 77 -23.74 17.21 14.59
N MET A 78 -22.65 16.64 14.06
CA MET A 78 -22.66 15.90 12.80
C MET A 78 -23.47 14.61 12.96
N TYR A 79 -23.27 13.86 14.04
CA TYR A 79 -23.97 12.61 14.27
C TYR A 79 -25.49 12.79 14.46
N ALA A 80 -25.90 13.82 15.20
CA ALA A 80 -27.31 14.17 15.36
C ALA A 80 -27.95 14.55 14.02
N ARG A 81 -27.27 15.41 13.25
CA ARG A 81 -27.79 15.91 11.97
C ARG A 81 -27.87 14.83 10.90
N ASN A 82 -26.83 14.01 10.75
CA ASN A 82 -26.69 13.09 9.63
C ASN A 82 -27.25 11.69 9.94
N TYR A 83 -27.24 11.26 11.20
CA TYR A 83 -27.57 9.89 11.60
C TYR A 83 -28.61 9.81 12.73
N GLY A 84 -29.11 10.94 13.24
CA GLY A 84 -30.05 10.96 14.37
C GLY A 84 -29.45 10.42 15.68
N ARG A 85 -28.12 10.28 15.76
CA ARG A 85 -27.42 9.70 16.91
C ARG A 85 -27.09 10.76 17.94
N HIS A 86 -27.24 10.39 19.21
CA HIS A 86 -26.99 11.28 20.34
C HIS A 86 -25.99 10.66 21.31
N TYR A 87 -24.81 11.27 21.39
CA TYR A 87 -23.69 10.90 22.23
C TYR A 87 -23.48 11.98 23.30
N PRO A 88 -23.85 11.72 24.56
CA PRO A 88 -23.60 12.67 25.65
C PRO A 88 -22.11 12.85 25.89
N ILE A 89 -21.74 13.92 26.60
CA ILE A 89 -20.35 14.11 27.03
C ILE A 89 -19.96 12.93 27.93
N ASP A 90 -18.98 12.17 27.46
CA ASP A 90 -18.41 11.02 28.16
C ASP A 90 -16.93 11.31 28.42
N THR A 91 -16.56 11.33 29.69
CA THR A 91 -15.18 11.57 30.16
C THR A 91 -14.63 10.35 30.91
N THR A 92 -15.26 9.19 30.76
CA THR A 92 -14.95 7.97 31.50
C THR A 92 -13.81 7.14 30.90
N ALA A 93 -13.28 7.55 29.74
CA ALA A 93 -12.18 6.89 29.08
C ALA A 93 -10.94 6.80 29.97
N GLN A 94 -10.22 5.67 29.89
CA GLN A 94 -8.89 5.58 30.48
C GLN A 94 -8.00 6.67 29.86
N LYS A 95 -7.22 7.38 30.68
CA LYS A 95 -6.36 8.46 30.18
C LYS A 95 -5.36 7.91 29.16
N TRP A 96 -5.12 8.65 28.07
CA TRP A 96 -4.15 8.26 27.04
C TRP A 96 -2.79 7.88 27.64
N LEU A 97 -2.29 6.68 27.32
CA LEU A 97 -1.00 6.13 27.79
C LEU A 97 -0.87 5.95 29.32
N SER A 98 -1.98 5.98 30.06
CA SER A 98 -2.00 5.68 31.51
C SER A 98 -1.82 4.19 31.80
N PRO A 99 -1.44 3.81 33.04
CA PRO A 99 -1.41 2.41 33.44
C PRO A 99 -2.74 1.67 33.20
N GLU A 100 -3.88 2.33 33.43
CA GLU A 100 -5.22 1.76 33.20
C GLU A 100 -5.48 1.52 31.71
N TRP A 101 -5.02 2.42 30.85
CA TRP A 101 -5.09 2.23 29.39
C TRP A 101 -4.19 1.07 28.95
N THR A 102 -2.94 1.05 29.42
CA THR A 102 -1.99 -0.04 29.13
C THR A 102 -2.52 -1.40 29.59
N GLU A 103 -3.20 -1.46 30.74
CA GLU A 103 -3.79 -2.69 31.26
C GLU A 103 -4.88 -3.24 30.33
N VAL A 104 -5.80 -2.40 29.84
CA VAL A 104 -6.87 -2.86 28.94
C VAL A 104 -6.31 -3.26 27.57
N VAL A 105 -5.32 -2.55 27.05
CA VAL A 105 -4.65 -2.91 25.78
C VAL A 105 -3.91 -4.24 25.91
N LYS A 106 -3.16 -4.44 27.00
CA LYS A 106 -2.51 -5.72 27.28
C LYS A 106 -3.52 -6.85 27.42
N TYR A 107 -4.60 -6.64 28.16
CA TYR A 107 -5.65 -7.66 28.30
C TYR A 107 -6.25 -8.03 26.94
N THR A 108 -6.52 -7.06 26.07
CA THR A 108 -7.01 -7.30 24.70
C THR A 108 -6.06 -8.19 23.92
N LYS A 109 -4.75 -7.87 23.94
CA LYS A 109 -3.72 -8.68 23.29
C LYS A 109 -3.70 -10.11 23.83
N ASP A 110 -3.59 -10.26 25.15
CA ASP A 110 -3.47 -11.56 25.80
C ASP A 110 -4.70 -12.44 25.48
N TYR A 111 -5.90 -11.83 25.47
CA TYR A 111 -7.12 -12.54 25.13
C TYR A 111 -7.19 -12.90 23.64
N ALA A 112 -6.84 -11.99 22.73
CA ALA A 112 -6.77 -12.26 21.29
C ALA A 112 -5.84 -13.44 21.00
N ASP A 113 -4.64 -13.45 21.59
CA ASP A 113 -3.69 -14.57 21.50
C ASP A 113 -4.31 -15.87 22.01
N SER A 114 -5.00 -15.84 23.16
CA SER A 114 -5.61 -17.03 23.76
C SER A 114 -6.67 -17.71 22.90
N ILE A 115 -7.30 -16.97 21.98
CA ILE A 115 -8.31 -17.49 21.04
C ILE A 115 -7.78 -17.57 19.59
N GLY A 116 -6.48 -17.34 19.39
CA GLY A 116 -5.81 -17.42 18.09
C GLY A 116 -6.26 -16.35 17.10
N LEU A 117 -6.49 -15.12 17.57
CA LEU A 117 -6.62 -13.92 16.74
C LEU A 117 -5.30 -13.14 16.78
N GLY A 118 -4.92 -12.51 15.67
CA GLY A 118 -3.91 -11.46 15.70
C GLY A 118 -4.46 -10.17 16.30
N CYS A 119 -3.56 -9.31 16.79
CA CYS A 119 -3.92 -8.03 17.36
C CYS A 119 -2.80 -7.02 17.07
N ASP A 120 -3.07 -6.10 16.16
CA ASP A 120 -2.17 -5.03 15.73
C ASP A 120 -2.60 -3.69 16.34
N PHE A 121 -1.74 -2.67 16.26
CA PHE A 121 -1.97 -1.39 16.91
C PHE A 121 -1.55 -0.22 16.01
N THR A 122 -2.41 0.79 15.88
CA THR A 122 -1.98 2.11 15.40
C THR A 122 -0.91 2.69 16.33
N PHE A 123 0.18 3.20 15.77
CA PHE A 123 1.31 3.77 16.51
C PHE A 123 1.10 5.26 16.76
N GLY A 124 0.22 5.56 17.71
CA GLY A 124 -0.27 6.92 17.99
C GLY A 124 -1.80 6.93 17.98
N SER A 125 -2.41 8.00 18.53
CA SER A 125 -3.86 8.17 18.46
C SER A 125 -4.23 8.94 17.19
N ALA A 126 -5.15 8.38 16.41
CA ALA A 126 -5.58 8.90 15.13
C ALA A 126 -4.37 9.20 14.20
N TRP A 127 -4.56 10.11 13.25
CA TRP A 127 -3.58 10.51 12.26
C TRP A 127 -3.72 12.01 11.95
N PRO A 128 -2.67 12.68 11.44
CA PRO A 128 -1.29 12.20 11.34
C PRO A 128 -0.63 12.08 12.73
N VAL A 129 0.61 11.57 12.76
CA VAL A 129 1.37 11.37 14.00
C VAL A 129 1.53 12.68 14.78
N ALA A 130 1.03 12.68 16.01
CA ALA A 130 1.02 13.83 16.90
C ALA A 130 1.15 13.41 18.38
N GLY A 131 1.66 14.31 19.22
CA GLY A 131 1.83 14.05 20.65
C GLY A 131 1.59 15.31 21.50
N SER A 132 1.14 15.11 22.73
CA SER A 132 1.02 16.19 23.73
C SER A 132 2.37 16.59 24.33
N ASN A 133 3.39 15.76 24.15
CA ASN A 133 4.76 15.99 24.58
C ASN A 133 5.64 16.68 23.51
N ILE A 134 5.03 17.10 22.40
CA ILE A 134 5.72 17.77 21.30
C ILE A 134 5.66 19.28 21.54
N ASP A 135 6.81 19.95 21.39
CA ASP A 135 6.91 21.41 21.46
C ASP A 135 6.85 22.03 20.05
N LYS A 136 6.87 23.36 19.97
CA LYS A 136 6.80 24.08 18.69
C LYS A 136 7.99 23.84 17.77
N VAL A 137 9.18 23.55 18.31
CA VAL A 137 10.39 23.36 17.50
C VAL A 137 10.35 22.01 16.81
N HIS A 138 9.79 21.00 17.47
CA HIS A 138 9.63 19.64 16.96
C HIS A 138 8.27 19.40 16.29
N ALA A 139 7.47 20.43 16.06
CA ALA A 139 6.21 20.35 15.32
C ALA A 139 6.40 20.66 13.82
N THR A 140 5.47 20.21 12.97
CA THR A 140 5.45 20.54 11.53
C THR A 140 5.58 22.04 11.30
N GLN A 141 6.48 22.43 10.39
CA GLN A 141 6.71 23.83 10.02
C GLN A 141 6.41 24.04 8.54
N ILE A 142 5.91 25.24 8.20
CA ILE A 142 5.70 25.70 6.83
C ILE A 142 6.65 26.86 6.56
N TYR A 143 7.29 26.86 5.39
CA TYR A 143 8.18 27.92 4.97
C TYR A 143 7.49 29.28 5.04
N GLY A 144 8.16 30.26 5.65
CA GLY A 144 7.67 31.64 5.76
C GLY A 144 6.56 31.87 6.80
N ASP A 145 6.06 30.83 7.48
CA ASP A 145 5.05 30.95 8.52
C ASP A 145 5.52 30.37 9.85
N THR A 146 6.19 31.20 10.65
CA THR A 146 6.65 30.83 12.00
C THR A 146 5.52 30.67 13.01
N SER A 147 4.29 31.06 12.65
CA SER A 147 3.10 30.94 13.50
C SER A 147 2.31 29.65 13.25
N PHE A 148 2.57 29.00 12.12
CA PHE A 148 1.90 27.78 11.71
C PHE A 148 1.99 26.68 12.77
N GLN A 149 0.84 26.07 13.07
CA GLN A 149 0.74 24.88 13.91
C GLN A 149 -0.31 23.95 13.32
N GLN A 150 0.12 22.76 12.88
CA GLN A 150 -0.82 21.71 12.55
C GLN A 150 -1.22 20.97 13.84
N LEU A 151 -2.50 21.05 14.19
CA LEU A 151 -3.07 20.42 15.38
C LEU A 151 -3.82 19.14 15.01
N LEU A 152 -3.53 18.05 15.72
CA LEU A 152 -4.41 16.91 15.79
C LEU A 152 -5.50 17.19 16.83
N THR A 153 -6.74 17.27 16.36
CA THR A 153 -7.88 17.66 17.20
C THR A 153 -8.83 16.51 17.50
N PHE A 154 -8.63 15.33 16.88
CA PHE A 154 -9.56 14.20 16.97
C PHE A 154 -8.89 12.94 17.55
N SER A 155 -7.96 13.13 18.49
CA SER A 155 -7.30 12.05 19.22
C SER A 155 -8.07 11.61 20.46
N TRP A 156 -7.64 10.50 21.05
CA TRP A 156 -8.09 9.96 22.34
C TRP A 156 -7.96 10.97 23.49
N ALA A 157 -7.01 11.90 23.39
CA ALA A 157 -6.76 12.91 24.40
C ALA A 157 -7.73 14.11 24.34
N TYR A 158 -8.64 14.17 23.36
CA TYR A 158 -9.63 15.24 23.24
C TYR A 158 -10.40 15.44 24.56
N PRO A 159 -10.58 16.68 25.05
CA PRO A 159 -10.48 17.96 24.34
C PRO A 159 -9.06 18.55 24.20
N GLU A 160 -8.02 17.88 24.70
CA GLU A 160 -6.64 18.34 24.50
C GLU A 160 -6.22 18.14 23.03
N ASN A 161 -5.73 19.20 22.39
CA ASN A 161 -5.14 19.13 21.06
C ASN A 161 -3.67 18.69 21.16
N GLN A 162 -3.20 17.96 20.15
CA GLN A 162 -1.81 17.53 20.05
C GLN A 162 -1.11 18.22 18.86
N LEU A 163 0.19 18.47 18.97
CA LEU A 163 0.97 19.01 17.87
C LEU A 163 1.44 17.87 16.96
N VAL A 164 1.20 18.02 15.65
CA VAL A 164 1.73 17.11 14.63
C VAL A 164 3.25 17.27 14.55
N ILE A 165 3.97 16.16 14.55
CA ILE A 165 5.44 16.17 14.60
C ILE A 165 6.07 16.72 13.33
N ASN A 166 7.28 17.27 13.44
CA ASN A 166 8.12 17.55 12.29
C ASN A 166 8.61 16.24 11.65
N HIS A 167 7.98 15.82 10.54
CA HIS A 167 8.32 14.58 9.85
C HIS A 167 9.70 14.64 9.13
N LEU A 168 10.35 15.80 9.12
CA LEU A 168 11.68 16.01 8.55
C LEU A 168 12.79 15.87 9.62
N ASP A 169 12.44 15.62 10.89
CA ASP A 169 13.38 15.56 12.01
C ASP A 169 13.19 14.29 12.85
N SER A 170 14.21 13.42 12.83
CA SER A 170 14.19 12.17 13.60
C SER A 170 14.07 12.40 15.11
N ASN A 171 14.54 13.53 15.65
CA ASN A 171 14.37 13.84 17.07
C ASN A 171 12.89 14.04 17.41
N ALA A 172 12.13 14.73 16.55
CA ALA A 172 10.70 14.89 16.72
C ALA A 172 9.97 13.54 16.72
N PHE A 173 10.36 12.61 15.83
CA PHE A 173 9.85 11.25 15.85
C PHE A 173 10.13 10.54 17.19
N TYR A 174 11.37 10.51 17.66
CA TYR A 174 11.70 9.79 18.90
C TYR A 174 11.09 10.42 20.15
N LEU A 175 10.92 11.74 20.17
CA LEU A 175 10.16 12.42 21.23
C LEU A 175 8.71 11.92 21.24
N PHE A 176 8.03 11.86 20.10
CA PHE A 176 6.69 11.30 19.99
C PHE A 176 6.63 9.81 20.38
N ALA A 177 7.55 9.01 19.85
CA ALA A 177 7.53 7.57 19.96
C ALA A 177 7.73 7.09 21.40
N GLY A 178 8.59 7.76 22.19
CA GLY A 178 8.98 7.33 23.53
C GLY A 178 7.81 6.96 24.46
N PRO A 179 6.86 7.88 24.73
CA PRO A 179 5.70 7.60 25.57
C PRO A 179 4.78 6.50 25.01
N VAL A 180 4.54 6.50 23.70
CA VAL A 180 3.67 5.50 23.03
C VAL A 180 4.30 4.11 23.12
N ALA A 181 5.58 4.00 22.79
CA ALA A 181 6.39 2.79 22.87
C ALA A 181 6.40 2.22 24.29
N GLN A 182 6.58 3.07 25.30
CA GLN A 182 6.58 2.64 26.71
C GLN A 182 5.23 2.08 27.13
N ALA A 183 4.12 2.71 26.73
CA ALA A 183 2.77 2.28 27.09
C ALA A 183 2.32 1.01 26.36
N LEU A 184 2.75 0.81 25.11
CA LEU A 184 2.41 -0.37 24.30
C LEU A 184 3.28 -1.60 24.60
N LYS A 185 4.50 -1.41 25.12
CA LYS A 185 5.46 -2.51 25.37
C LYS A 185 4.85 -3.75 26.06
N PRO A 186 3.98 -3.64 27.08
CA PRO A 186 3.38 -4.82 27.72
C PRO A 186 2.42 -5.62 26.81
N ALA A 187 1.83 -4.98 25.80
CA ALA A 187 0.94 -5.60 24.81
C ALA A 187 1.69 -6.11 23.57
N LEU A 188 3.01 -5.88 23.48
CA LEU A 188 3.86 -6.45 22.42
C LEU A 188 4.53 -7.76 22.85
N THR A 189 4.12 -8.31 24.00
CA THR A 189 4.49 -9.67 24.43
C THR A 189 3.56 -10.70 23.81
N GLY A 190 4.03 -11.92 23.56
CA GLY A 190 3.21 -13.00 22.99
C GLY A 190 3.42 -13.15 21.49
N SER A 191 2.34 -13.34 20.72
CA SER A 191 2.45 -13.36 19.26
C SER A 191 2.86 -11.98 18.74
N LYS A 192 3.67 -11.94 17.68
CA LYS A 192 4.24 -10.68 17.16
C LYS A 192 3.16 -9.84 16.47
N SER A 193 2.94 -8.62 16.95
CA SER A 193 2.04 -7.62 16.36
C SER A 193 2.73 -6.76 15.31
N ALA A 194 1.95 -6.18 14.41
CA ALA A 194 2.33 -4.98 13.68
C ALA A 194 2.00 -3.71 14.49
N LEU A 195 2.90 -2.74 14.41
CA LEU A 195 2.57 -1.35 14.65
C LEU A 195 2.23 -0.73 13.29
N PHE A 196 1.17 0.06 13.23
CA PHE A 196 0.66 0.65 12.01
C PHE A 196 0.77 2.18 12.02
N THR A 197 1.20 2.74 10.89
CA THR A 197 1.14 4.18 10.63
C THR A 197 0.31 4.43 9.38
N ASP A 198 -0.69 5.30 9.55
CA ASP A 198 -1.63 5.72 8.51
C ASP A 198 -0.96 6.57 7.42
N SER A 199 -1.73 6.91 6.40
CA SER A 199 -1.36 7.74 5.26
C SER A 199 -0.86 9.14 5.63
N TRP A 200 -0.15 9.76 4.70
CA TRP A 200 0.43 11.08 4.89
C TRP A 200 -0.63 12.20 4.84
N GLU A 201 -0.93 12.81 5.99
CA GLU A 201 -1.87 13.94 6.11
C GLU A 201 -1.21 15.22 6.65
N ILE A 202 0.00 15.54 6.17
CA ILE A 202 0.70 16.79 6.51
C ILE A 202 0.32 17.88 5.51
N LYS A 203 0.22 19.14 5.96
CA LYS A 203 -0.17 20.30 5.12
C LYS A 203 0.90 20.72 4.10
N LEU A 204 1.33 19.79 3.25
CA LEU A 204 2.03 20.05 1.99
C LEU A 204 1.00 20.25 0.89
N ASN A 205 1.06 21.34 0.13
CA ASN A 205 0.26 21.55 -1.07
C ASN A 205 0.85 22.64 -1.98
N ALA A 206 0.10 23.07 -3.00
CA ALA A 206 0.52 24.13 -3.92
C ALA A 206 0.87 25.46 -3.20
N THR A 207 0.27 25.74 -2.05
CA THR A 207 0.55 26.95 -1.26
C THR A 207 1.55 26.68 -0.14
N ASN A 208 1.37 25.59 0.60
CA ASN A 208 2.15 25.29 1.79
C ASN A 208 3.33 24.37 1.44
N LYS A 209 4.55 24.83 1.73
CA LYS A 209 5.78 24.04 1.57
C LYS A 209 6.34 23.71 2.94
N ILE A 210 6.43 22.42 3.26
CA ILE A 210 6.94 21.96 4.54
C ILE A 210 8.43 22.34 4.67
N TRP A 211 8.85 22.68 5.88
CA TRP A 211 10.17 23.21 6.14
C TRP A 211 10.77 22.66 7.43
N THR A 212 12.09 22.78 7.56
CA THR A 212 12.81 22.59 8.81
C THR A 212 14.06 23.48 8.81
N ALA A 213 14.60 23.77 9.99
CA ALA A 213 15.81 24.58 10.10
C ALA A 213 16.99 23.91 9.36
N GLY A 214 17.71 24.69 8.55
CA GLY A 214 18.85 24.21 7.75
C GLY A 214 18.50 23.60 6.39
N PHE A 215 17.21 23.52 6.02
CA PHE A 215 16.78 22.97 4.73
C PHE A 215 17.33 23.76 3.53
N ASP A 216 17.39 25.09 3.63
CA ASP A 216 17.97 25.98 2.61
C ASP A 216 19.48 25.76 2.41
N GLN A 217 20.23 25.59 3.50
CA GLN A 217 21.66 25.30 3.43
C GLN A 217 21.89 23.92 2.81
N ALA A 218 21.16 22.90 3.26
CA ALA A 218 21.23 21.55 2.69
C ALA A 218 20.85 21.54 1.20
N PHE A 219 19.86 22.34 0.81
CA PHE A 219 19.48 22.51 -0.59
C PHE A 219 20.61 23.11 -1.41
N ARG A 220 21.23 24.20 -0.93
CA ARG A 220 22.35 24.85 -1.61
C ARG A 220 23.54 23.90 -1.74
N ASP A 221 23.84 23.11 -0.72
CA ASP A 221 24.93 22.14 -0.74
C ASP A 221 24.66 20.98 -1.72
N THR A 222 23.40 20.58 -1.86
CA THR A 222 23.00 19.46 -2.73
C THR A 222 22.90 19.88 -4.21
N PHE A 223 22.28 21.03 -4.49
CA PHE A 223 21.95 21.45 -5.85
C PHE A 223 22.77 22.64 -6.36
N GLY A 224 23.61 23.25 -5.52
CA GLY A 224 24.54 24.30 -5.92
C GLY A 224 23.92 25.66 -6.22
N TYR A 225 22.69 25.94 -5.78
CA TYR A 225 22.04 27.25 -5.91
C TYR A 225 21.09 27.56 -4.76
N ASP A 226 20.69 28.83 -4.65
CA ASP A 226 19.82 29.30 -3.57
C ASP A 226 18.32 29.03 -3.86
N LEU A 227 17.66 28.34 -2.92
CA LEU A 227 16.23 28.02 -3.01
C LEU A 227 15.34 29.23 -2.68
N ILE A 228 15.79 30.10 -1.77
CA ILE A 228 14.96 31.15 -1.15
C ILE A 228 14.26 32.06 -2.18
N PRO A 229 14.94 32.58 -3.22
CA PRO A 229 14.28 33.43 -4.21
C PRO A 229 13.10 32.76 -4.94
N PHE A 230 13.15 31.43 -5.10
CA PHE A 230 12.08 30.66 -5.76
C PHE A 230 10.92 30.39 -4.81
N MET A 231 11.20 30.20 -3.52
CA MET A 231 10.17 30.08 -2.50
C MET A 231 9.38 31.39 -2.36
N GLU A 232 10.07 32.53 -2.34
CA GLU A 232 9.46 33.87 -2.27
C GLU A 232 8.61 34.20 -3.52
N ALA A 233 9.05 33.75 -4.70
CA ALA A 233 8.33 33.95 -5.96
C ALA A 233 7.22 32.91 -6.21
N GLY A 234 7.08 31.90 -5.35
CA GLY A 234 6.16 30.77 -5.54
C GLY A 234 6.82 29.61 -6.29
N LEU A 235 7.30 28.62 -5.53
CA LEU A 235 8.09 27.48 -6.02
C LEU A 235 7.44 26.74 -7.20
N ASP A 236 6.11 26.63 -7.21
CA ASP A 236 5.37 25.89 -8.24
C ASP A 236 5.43 26.51 -9.64
N SER A 237 5.87 27.78 -9.75
CA SER A 237 6.14 28.44 -11.03
C SER A 237 7.47 28.01 -11.67
N PHE A 238 8.27 27.19 -10.97
CA PHE A 238 9.59 26.75 -11.40
C PHE A 238 9.70 25.22 -11.30
N PRO A 239 9.14 24.46 -12.27
CA PRO A 239 9.08 23.00 -12.22
C PRO A 239 10.40 22.31 -11.89
N ASP A 240 11.50 22.76 -12.51
CA ASP A 240 12.84 22.21 -12.26
C ASP A 240 13.33 22.47 -10.82
N VAL A 241 12.99 23.63 -10.24
CA VAL A 241 13.37 23.95 -8.85
C VAL A 241 12.48 23.20 -7.86
N ARG A 242 11.19 23.04 -8.19
CA ARG A 242 10.28 22.16 -7.44
C ARG A 242 10.79 20.73 -7.41
N TYR A 243 11.28 20.22 -8.54
CA TYR A 243 11.87 18.89 -8.63
C TYR A 243 13.03 18.72 -7.64
N ASP A 244 13.99 19.64 -7.66
CA ASP A 244 15.12 19.63 -6.74
C ASP A 244 14.65 19.73 -5.27
N TYR A 245 13.62 20.55 -4.98
CA TYR A 245 13.04 20.67 -3.64
C TYR A 245 12.39 19.35 -3.18
N MET A 246 11.62 18.70 -4.04
CA MET A 246 10.94 17.45 -3.73
C MET A 246 11.93 16.30 -3.54
N LEU A 247 13.05 16.27 -4.28
CA LEU A 247 14.12 15.30 -4.05
C LEU A 247 14.77 15.45 -2.67
N LEU A 248 14.96 16.68 -2.19
CA LEU A 248 15.48 16.90 -0.84
C LEU A 248 14.42 16.55 0.21
N LEU A 249 13.16 16.89 -0.05
CA LEU A 249 12.06 16.57 0.85
C LEU A 249 11.90 15.06 1.03
N ASP A 250 12.01 14.27 -0.05
CA ASP A 250 12.05 12.80 -0.03
C ASP A 250 13.13 12.28 0.94
N HIS A 251 14.35 12.83 0.85
CA HIS A 251 15.45 12.48 1.74
C HIS A 251 15.11 12.79 3.21
N TYR A 252 14.66 14.01 3.50
CA TYR A 252 14.34 14.42 4.88
C TYR A 252 13.19 13.63 5.48
N VAL A 253 12.14 13.32 4.71
CA VAL A 253 11.01 12.50 5.21
C VAL A 253 11.44 11.05 5.44
N THR A 254 12.25 10.50 4.53
CA THR A 254 12.76 9.13 4.67
C THR A 254 13.68 8.98 5.90
N GLU A 255 14.63 9.88 6.10
CA GLU A 255 15.55 9.84 7.25
C GLU A 255 14.92 10.35 8.55
N GLY A 256 13.99 11.31 8.47
CA GLY A 256 13.35 11.96 9.61
C GLY A 256 12.19 11.17 10.20
N PHE A 257 11.51 10.35 9.40
CA PHE A 257 10.31 9.64 9.85
C PHE A 257 10.33 8.14 9.54
N TYR A 258 10.38 7.74 8.27
CA TYR A 258 10.13 6.34 7.90
C TYR A 258 11.21 5.38 8.40
N LYS A 259 12.51 5.73 8.29
CA LYS A 259 13.59 4.92 8.85
C LYS A 259 13.54 4.85 10.38
N PRO A 260 13.46 5.98 11.12
CA PRO A 260 13.26 5.95 12.57
C PRO A 260 12.08 5.11 13.02
N TYR A 261 10.96 5.18 12.29
CA TYR A 261 9.77 4.38 12.56
C TYR A 261 10.01 2.87 12.42
N VAL A 262 10.64 2.43 11.32
CA VAL A 262 11.00 1.02 11.12
C VAL A 262 11.97 0.54 12.20
N GLU A 263 12.95 1.36 12.57
CA GLU A 263 13.91 1.05 13.62
C GLU A 263 13.25 0.90 14.99
N GLU A 264 12.30 1.77 15.31
CA GLU A 264 11.56 1.74 16.57
C GLU A 264 10.64 0.51 16.65
N CYS A 265 9.94 0.17 15.56
CA CYS A 265 9.17 -1.07 15.46
C CYS A 265 10.06 -2.29 15.73
N ARG A 266 11.25 -2.34 15.13
CA ARG A 266 12.23 -3.41 15.35
C ARG A 266 12.70 -3.45 16.80
N ARG A 267 13.00 -2.30 17.42
CA ARG A 267 13.41 -2.18 18.83
C ARG A 267 12.33 -2.71 19.78
N LEU A 268 11.06 -2.50 19.43
CA LEU A 268 9.91 -2.98 20.19
C LEU A 268 9.55 -4.44 19.92
N GLY A 269 10.22 -5.09 18.96
CA GLY A 269 9.91 -6.47 18.58
C GLY A 269 8.63 -6.61 17.77
N ALA A 270 8.14 -5.54 17.14
CA ALA A 270 6.96 -5.49 16.28
C ALA A 270 7.32 -5.53 14.79
N TRP A 271 6.33 -5.75 13.93
CA TRP A 271 6.42 -5.47 12.49
C TRP A 271 6.06 -4.00 12.22
N SER A 272 6.70 -3.40 11.24
CA SER A 272 6.33 -2.09 10.69
C SER A 272 5.31 -2.25 9.57
N ARG A 273 4.12 -1.65 9.71
CA ARG A 273 3.07 -1.62 8.68
C ARG A 273 2.69 -0.18 8.36
N VAL A 274 2.70 0.22 7.09
CA VAL A 274 2.56 1.64 6.73
C VAL A 274 1.84 1.84 5.41
N GLN A 275 0.95 2.84 5.39
CA GLN A 275 0.48 3.49 4.17
C GLN A 275 1.41 4.65 3.81
N CYS A 276 2.29 4.46 2.83
CA CYS A 276 3.25 5.50 2.42
C CYS A 276 2.66 6.49 1.39
N LEU A 277 1.41 6.28 0.97
CA LEU A 277 0.71 7.11 -0.02
C LEU A 277 0.60 8.58 0.43
N ALA A 278 0.47 9.48 -0.56
CA ALA A 278 0.52 10.94 -0.42
C ALA A 278 1.84 11.54 0.12
N SER A 279 2.72 10.74 0.73
CA SER A 279 4.01 11.22 1.23
C SER A 279 4.88 11.75 0.09
N PRO A 280 5.63 12.85 0.30
CA PRO A 280 6.50 13.44 -0.71
C PRO A 280 7.81 12.64 -0.87
N THR A 281 7.69 11.32 -0.98
CA THR A 281 8.80 10.39 -1.14
C THR A 281 8.69 9.65 -2.47
N ASP A 282 9.78 9.03 -2.90
CA ASP A 282 9.69 7.91 -3.85
C ASP A 282 9.02 6.73 -3.13
N VAL A 283 7.68 6.69 -3.19
CA VAL A 283 6.87 5.77 -2.37
C VAL A 283 7.24 4.30 -2.58
N MET A 284 7.71 3.91 -3.77
CA MET A 284 8.20 2.55 -4.01
C MET A 284 9.44 2.23 -3.17
N THR A 285 10.35 3.18 -3.05
CA THR A 285 11.54 3.08 -2.18
C THR A 285 11.11 3.03 -0.72
N THR A 286 10.17 3.87 -0.30
CA THR A 286 9.67 3.91 1.08
C THR A 286 8.95 2.61 1.48
N TYR A 287 8.08 2.07 0.62
CA TYR A 287 7.43 0.77 0.86
C TYR A 287 8.46 -0.39 0.94
N ALA A 288 9.61 -0.28 0.27
CA ALA A 288 10.66 -1.29 0.39
C ALA A 288 11.29 -1.34 1.80
N LEU A 289 11.25 -0.24 2.56
CA LEU A 289 11.83 -0.13 3.91
C LEU A 289 11.01 -0.84 4.98
N VAL A 290 9.68 -0.85 4.86
CA VAL A 290 8.76 -1.34 5.90
C VAL A 290 8.52 -2.84 5.80
N ASP A 291 8.19 -3.53 6.89
CA ASP A 291 7.98 -4.98 6.87
C ASP A 291 6.74 -5.37 6.05
N ILE A 292 5.64 -4.63 6.24
CA ILE A 292 4.34 -4.86 5.60
C ILE A 292 3.89 -3.58 4.88
N PRO A 293 4.06 -3.48 3.56
CA PRO A 293 3.48 -2.41 2.77
C PRO A 293 1.95 -2.48 2.82
N GLU A 294 1.31 -1.37 3.16
CA GLU A 294 -0.15 -1.24 3.17
C GLU A 294 -0.61 -0.22 2.11
N THR A 295 -1.58 -0.61 1.29
CA THR A 295 -2.31 0.28 0.38
C THR A 295 -3.69 0.62 0.96
N GLU A 296 -4.52 1.30 0.20
CA GLU A 296 -5.92 1.56 0.54
C GLU A 296 -6.83 1.50 -0.70
N ALA A 297 -8.14 1.37 -0.46
CA ALA A 297 -9.17 1.72 -1.42
C ALA A 297 -10.09 2.80 -0.81
N MET A 298 -9.63 4.05 -0.88
CA MET A 298 -10.37 5.23 -0.43
C MET A 298 -9.91 6.49 -1.17
N LEU A 299 -8.77 7.07 -0.77
CA LEU A 299 -8.13 8.18 -1.49
C LEU A 299 -7.46 7.69 -2.78
N ASN A 300 -7.36 6.39 -2.99
CA ASN A 300 -6.82 5.82 -4.21
C ASN A 300 -7.78 4.76 -4.77
N ASN A 301 -7.80 4.65 -6.10
CA ASN A 301 -8.50 3.58 -6.78
C ASN A 301 -7.72 2.26 -6.60
N PRO A 302 -8.36 1.08 -6.71
CA PRO A 302 -7.68 -0.20 -6.51
C PRO A 302 -6.42 -0.41 -7.36
N ASN A 303 -6.37 0.15 -8.58
CA ASN A 303 -5.21 0.08 -9.48
C ASN A 303 -3.93 0.68 -8.88
N TYR A 304 -4.02 1.66 -7.99
CA TYR A 304 -2.86 2.22 -7.26
C TYR A 304 -2.08 1.14 -6.50
N SER A 305 -2.77 0.09 -6.02
CA SER A 305 -2.15 -1.04 -5.31
C SER A 305 -1.06 -1.73 -6.14
N ARG A 306 -1.06 -1.60 -7.48
CA ARG A 306 0.00 -2.09 -8.35
C ARG A 306 1.36 -1.45 -8.03
N ILE A 307 1.40 -0.19 -7.61
CA ILE A 307 2.64 0.49 -7.18
C ILE A 307 3.19 -0.19 -5.92
N VAL A 308 2.31 -0.39 -4.93
CA VAL A 308 2.65 -1.01 -3.64
C VAL A 308 3.09 -2.47 -3.83
N SER A 309 2.35 -3.25 -4.61
CA SER A 309 2.67 -4.65 -4.88
C SER A 309 3.90 -4.84 -5.76
N SER A 310 4.22 -3.87 -6.63
CA SER A 310 5.49 -3.84 -7.36
C SER A 310 6.65 -3.60 -6.40
N ALA A 311 6.56 -2.62 -5.49
CA ALA A 311 7.58 -2.36 -4.48
C ALA A 311 7.80 -3.58 -3.57
N ALA A 312 6.72 -4.19 -3.07
CA ALA A 312 6.78 -5.41 -2.27
C ALA A 312 7.45 -6.57 -3.04
N SER A 313 7.02 -6.81 -4.28
CA SER A 313 7.55 -7.88 -5.13
C SER A 313 9.03 -7.71 -5.43
N LEU A 314 9.49 -6.49 -5.73
CA LEU A 314 10.89 -6.16 -6.00
C LEU A 314 11.77 -6.19 -4.74
N ALA A 315 11.18 -5.92 -3.57
CA ALA A 315 11.84 -6.02 -2.27
C ALA A 315 11.81 -7.44 -1.67
N GLY A 316 11.27 -8.44 -2.39
CA GLY A 316 11.17 -9.82 -1.92
C GLY A 316 10.15 -10.03 -0.79
N LYS A 317 9.20 -9.09 -0.62
CA LYS A 317 8.14 -9.19 0.40
C LYS A 317 6.98 -10.01 -0.13
N GLN A 318 6.46 -10.89 0.72
CA GLN A 318 5.29 -11.71 0.43
C GLN A 318 3.96 -11.02 0.77
N VAL A 319 4.04 -10.15 1.79
CA VAL A 319 3.02 -9.28 2.37
C VAL A 319 2.58 -8.08 1.52
N VAL A 320 1.34 -7.94 1.02
CA VAL A 320 0.76 -6.61 0.74
C VAL A 320 -0.60 -6.51 1.40
N SER A 321 -0.71 -5.66 2.44
CA SER A 321 -1.98 -5.40 3.10
C SER A 321 -2.73 -4.24 2.45
N CYS A 322 -4.04 -4.15 2.72
CA CYS A 322 -4.87 -3.05 2.26
C CYS A 322 -5.90 -2.69 3.33
N GLU A 323 -6.01 -1.40 3.63
CA GLU A 323 -7.21 -0.84 4.23
C GLU A 323 -8.34 -0.87 3.19
N ALA A 324 -9.37 -1.67 3.44
CA ALA A 324 -10.45 -1.90 2.49
C ALA A 324 -11.81 -1.44 3.01
N PHE A 325 -12.68 -1.03 2.07
CA PHE A 325 -14.09 -0.71 2.29
C PHE A 325 -14.36 0.61 3.05
N THR A 326 -13.39 1.50 3.10
CA THR A 326 -13.55 2.81 3.73
C THR A 326 -14.50 3.69 2.92
N CYS A 327 -15.64 4.11 3.49
CA CYS A 327 -16.60 4.99 2.81
C CYS A 327 -17.04 4.51 1.41
N MET A 328 -17.30 3.20 1.24
CA MET A 328 -17.57 2.60 -0.08
C MET A 328 -18.50 3.42 -0.99
N TYR A 329 -19.62 3.90 -0.46
CA TYR A 329 -20.65 4.60 -1.24
C TYR A 329 -20.53 6.12 -1.24
N GLY A 330 -19.49 6.66 -0.62
CA GLY A 330 -19.25 8.09 -0.53
C GLY A 330 -19.05 8.62 0.88
N PHE A 331 -18.51 9.83 0.94
CA PHE A 331 -18.11 10.49 2.17
C PHE A 331 -19.01 11.70 2.53
N PRO A 332 -19.39 11.88 3.81
CA PRO A 332 -19.24 10.93 4.91
C PRO A 332 -20.37 9.88 4.91
N ALA A 333 -19.99 8.60 5.03
CA ALA A 333 -20.82 7.39 5.05
C ALA A 333 -22.25 7.50 4.47
N THR A 334 -22.33 7.52 3.14
CA THR A 334 -23.58 7.26 2.40
C THR A 334 -24.00 5.80 2.60
N TYR A 335 -25.27 5.58 2.95
CA TYR A 335 -25.84 4.25 3.20
C TYR A 335 -25.14 3.41 4.29
N LEU A 336 -24.66 4.05 5.36
CA LEU A 336 -24.13 3.37 6.55
C LEU A 336 -25.11 2.29 7.07
N ARG A 337 -24.58 1.10 7.41
CA ARG A 337 -25.35 -0.11 7.80
C ARG A 337 -26.26 -0.67 6.71
N LYS A 338 -26.09 -0.26 5.46
CA LYS A 338 -26.80 -0.80 4.28
C LYS A 338 -25.81 -1.28 3.21
N GLU A 339 -24.57 -1.54 3.62
CA GLU A 339 -23.50 -2.13 2.83
C GLU A 339 -23.84 -3.56 2.46
N GLN A 340 -23.29 -4.01 1.33
CA GLN A 340 -23.73 -5.22 0.64
C GLN A 340 -22.52 -6.03 0.23
N THR A 341 -22.46 -7.31 0.59
CA THR A 341 -21.29 -8.17 0.32
C THR A 341 -20.96 -8.28 -1.17
N ALA A 342 -21.94 -8.13 -2.07
CA ALA A 342 -21.70 -8.10 -3.51
C ALA A 342 -20.79 -6.93 -3.94
N ASP A 343 -21.04 -5.72 -3.43
CA ASP A 343 -20.21 -4.55 -3.72
C ASP A 343 -18.82 -4.69 -3.06
N LEU A 344 -18.76 -5.22 -1.82
CA LEU A 344 -17.49 -5.50 -1.14
C LEU A 344 -16.65 -6.51 -1.93
N LYS A 345 -17.28 -7.58 -2.44
CA LYS A 345 -16.59 -8.60 -3.23
C LYS A 345 -15.99 -8.00 -4.50
N MET A 346 -16.72 -7.14 -5.21
CA MET A 346 -16.20 -6.45 -6.40
C MET A 346 -14.95 -5.62 -6.10
N VAL A 347 -14.94 -4.87 -4.99
CA VAL A 347 -13.77 -4.10 -4.55
C VAL A 347 -12.62 -5.03 -4.13
N ALA A 348 -12.90 -6.12 -3.41
CA ALA A 348 -11.89 -7.10 -3.02
C ALA A 348 -11.23 -7.75 -4.24
N ASP A 349 -12.02 -8.17 -5.24
CA ASP A 349 -11.52 -8.75 -6.49
C ASP A 349 -10.61 -7.76 -7.23
N ALA A 350 -10.98 -6.47 -7.27
CA ALA A 350 -10.16 -5.43 -7.87
C ALA A 350 -8.80 -5.26 -7.16
N LEU A 351 -8.78 -5.33 -5.83
CA LEU A 351 -7.56 -5.26 -5.02
C LEU A 351 -6.67 -6.49 -5.20
N PHE A 352 -7.26 -7.69 -5.19
CA PHE A 352 -6.53 -8.95 -5.42
C PHE A 352 -5.85 -8.99 -6.79
N ALA A 353 -6.53 -8.50 -7.83
CA ALA A 353 -5.95 -8.38 -9.17
C ALA A 353 -4.79 -7.36 -9.27
N GLN A 354 -4.57 -6.56 -8.23
CA GLN A 354 -3.47 -5.60 -8.14
C GLN A 354 -2.40 -6.01 -7.13
N GLY A 355 -2.47 -7.26 -6.64
CA GLY A 355 -1.42 -7.89 -5.85
C GLY A 355 -1.55 -7.72 -4.34
N VAL A 356 -2.66 -7.16 -3.86
CA VAL A 356 -3.05 -7.24 -2.44
C VAL A 356 -3.30 -8.70 -2.09
N ASN A 357 -2.88 -9.14 -0.90
CA ASN A 357 -3.14 -10.50 -0.42
C ASN A 357 -3.43 -10.57 1.09
N HIS A 358 -3.66 -9.43 1.73
CA HIS A 358 -4.21 -9.35 3.09
C HIS A 358 -5.13 -8.12 3.21
N LEU A 359 -6.36 -8.30 3.68
CA LEU A 359 -7.31 -7.19 3.82
C LEU A 359 -7.52 -6.82 5.29
N VAL A 360 -7.46 -5.53 5.60
CA VAL A 360 -7.83 -4.92 6.87
C VAL A 360 -9.09 -4.10 6.63
N TYR A 361 -10.22 -4.56 7.14
CA TYR A 361 -11.50 -3.91 6.89
C TYR A 361 -11.61 -2.61 7.70
N HIS A 362 -12.01 -1.53 7.04
CA HIS A 362 -12.37 -0.27 7.68
C HIS A 362 -13.90 -0.21 7.81
N GLY A 363 -14.51 -0.69 8.89
CA GLY A 363 -13.95 -1.19 10.13
C GLY A 363 -15.07 -1.42 11.16
N SER A 364 -14.69 -1.74 12.39
CA SER A 364 -15.60 -2.13 13.46
C SER A 364 -15.55 -1.11 14.58
N PRO A 365 -16.62 -0.38 14.93
CA PRO A 365 -16.62 0.45 16.13
C PRO A 365 -16.72 -0.39 17.40
N TYR A 366 -15.90 -0.07 18.41
CA TYR A 366 -16.07 -0.61 19.76
C TYR A 366 -17.47 -0.29 20.26
N ASN A 367 -18.23 -1.34 20.59
CA ASN A 367 -19.55 -1.23 21.20
C ASN A 367 -19.62 -2.07 22.49
N PRO A 368 -20.10 -1.50 23.60
CA PRO A 368 -20.34 -2.26 24.82
C PRO A 368 -21.25 -3.47 24.58
N GLU A 369 -21.06 -4.56 25.34
CA GLU A 369 -21.94 -5.73 25.27
C GLU A 369 -23.40 -5.31 25.52
N GLY A 370 -24.30 -5.74 24.63
CA GLY A 370 -25.71 -5.35 24.65
C GLY A 370 -26.00 -3.96 24.07
N SER A 371 -25.02 -3.28 23.48
CA SER A 371 -25.18 -2.01 22.76
C SER A 371 -24.70 -2.12 21.31
N ASP A 372 -25.36 -1.40 20.41
CA ASP A 372 -24.97 -1.25 19.01
C ASP A 372 -25.05 0.21 18.56
N THR A 373 -24.87 1.14 19.51
CA THR A 373 -25.18 2.56 19.30
C THR A 373 -24.03 3.38 18.73
N ILE A 374 -22.80 2.86 18.76
CA ILE A 374 -21.60 3.56 18.28
C ILE A 374 -21.39 3.22 16.81
N ASP A 375 -21.37 4.26 15.99
CA ASP A 375 -21.15 4.23 14.55
C ASP A 375 -19.95 5.12 14.20
N PHE A 376 -19.08 4.70 13.29
CA PHE A 376 -18.05 5.59 12.74
C PHE A 376 -18.53 6.19 11.42
N PHE A 377 -18.45 7.51 11.25
CA PHE A 377 -18.97 8.17 10.05
C PHE A 377 -18.12 7.92 8.80
N ALA A 378 -16.88 7.43 8.94
CA ALA A 378 -15.95 7.24 7.84
C ALA A 378 -15.82 5.76 7.43
N THR A 379 -16.81 4.91 7.66
CA THR A 379 -16.62 3.45 7.64
C THR A 379 -17.70 2.68 6.90
N THR A 380 -17.36 1.45 6.49
CA THR A 380 -18.33 0.35 6.37
C THR A 380 -18.52 -0.27 7.75
N TYR A 381 -19.77 -0.54 8.17
CA TYR A 381 -20.05 -1.07 9.52
C TYR A 381 -19.86 -2.59 9.61
N PHE A 382 -18.74 -3.02 10.20
CA PHE A 382 -18.48 -4.44 10.52
C PHE A 382 -18.70 -4.73 12.00
N GLY A 383 -19.94 -4.82 12.45
CA GLY A 383 -20.26 -5.17 13.84
C GLY A 383 -21.55 -5.94 13.97
N PRO A 384 -21.87 -6.43 15.19
CA PRO A 384 -23.16 -7.05 15.46
C PRO A 384 -24.33 -6.16 15.02
N GLY A 385 -25.34 -6.76 14.39
CA GLY A 385 -26.54 -6.06 13.91
C GLY A 385 -26.35 -5.26 12.62
N GLY A 386 -25.20 -5.35 11.96
CA GLY A 386 -24.97 -4.75 10.63
C GLY A 386 -25.64 -5.54 9.49
N SER A 387 -25.88 -4.90 8.34
CA SER A 387 -26.47 -5.54 7.14
C SER A 387 -25.67 -6.72 6.60
N LEU A 388 -24.36 -6.73 6.86
CA LEU A 388 -23.44 -7.76 6.37
C LEU A 388 -23.46 -9.04 7.22
N THR A 389 -24.00 -9.01 8.44
CA THR A 389 -23.81 -10.06 9.47
C THR A 389 -24.11 -11.48 8.98
N GLU A 390 -25.18 -11.66 8.19
CA GLU A 390 -25.61 -12.98 7.73
C GLU A 390 -24.62 -13.62 6.74
N GLU A 391 -24.03 -12.82 5.85
CA GLU A 391 -23.13 -13.30 4.80
C GLU A 391 -21.65 -13.19 5.18
N LEU A 392 -21.33 -12.44 6.25
CA LEU A 392 -19.97 -12.10 6.65
C LEU A 392 -19.06 -13.32 6.88
N PRO A 393 -19.48 -14.41 7.54
CA PRO A 393 -18.62 -15.59 7.70
C PRO A 393 -18.24 -16.23 6.36
N ALA A 394 -19.19 -16.35 5.43
CA ALA A 394 -18.96 -16.91 4.10
C ALA A 394 -18.10 -15.99 3.22
N PHE A 395 -18.34 -14.68 3.30
CA PHE A 395 -17.50 -13.69 2.64
C PHE A 395 -16.07 -13.73 3.18
N ASN A 396 -15.88 -13.79 4.49
CA ASN A 396 -14.53 -13.89 5.08
C ASN A 396 -13.82 -15.21 4.74
N ALA A 397 -14.56 -16.32 4.56
CA ALA A 397 -13.99 -17.57 4.06
C ALA A 397 -13.52 -17.46 2.59
N TYR A 398 -14.24 -16.71 1.75
CA TYR A 398 -13.79 -16.36 0.41
C TYR A 398 -12.48 -15.57 0.44
N ILE A 399 -12.43 -14.51 1.26
CA ILE A 399 -11.26 -13.64 1.41
C ILE A 399 -10.05 -14.43 1.94
N GLU A 400 -10.25 -15.29 2.94
CA GLU A 400 -9.21 -16.19 3.45
C GLU A 400 -8.63 -17.09 2.36
N LYS A 401 -9.49 -17.69 1.54
CA LYS A 401 -9.09 -18.62 0.50
C LYS A 401 -8.29 -17.93 -0.60
N VAL A 402 -8.77 -16.80 -1.12
CA VAL A 402 -8.08 -16.05 -2.17
C VAL A 402 -6.77 -15.46 -1.64
N SER A 403 -6.78 -14.82 -0.46
CA SER A 403 -5.58 -14.30 0.20
C SER A 403 -4.52 -15.38 0.42
N GLY A 404 -4.93 -16.57 0.86
CA GLY A 404 -4.03 -17.71 1.07
C GLY A 404 -3.41 -18.22 -0.22
N LEU A 405 -4.18 -18.30 -1.31
CA LEU A 405 -3.67 -18.72 -2.62
C LEU A 405 -2.74 -17.66 -3.22
N LEU A 406 -3.05 -16.37 -3.05
CA LEU A 406 -2.23 -15.26 -3.53
C LEU A 406 -0.99 -14.97 -2.68
N SER A 407 -0.89 -15.57 -1.49
CA SER A 407 0.32 -15.53 -0.66
C SER A 407 1.35 -16.60 -1.06
N ARG A 408 0.95 -17.63 -1.83
CA ARG A 408 1.86 -18.72 -2.22
C ARG A 408 2.99 -18.23 -3.12
N GLY A 409 4.15 -18.87 -3.01
CA GLY A 409 5.24 -18.71 -3.96
C GLY A 409 5.72 -17.26 -4.09
N LYS A 410 5.88 -16.81 -5.33
CA LYS A 410 6.38 -15.47 -5.68
C LYS A 410 5.52 -14.86 -6.77
N THR A 411 5.44 -13.54 -6.84
CA THR A 411 4.81 -12.87 -7.97
C THR A 411 5.54 -13.20 -9.27
N TYR A 412 4.83 -13.77 -10.24
CA TYR A 412 5.31 -13.89 -11.62
C TYR A 412 5.29 -12.51 -12.26
N SER A 413 6.27 -12.16 -13.10
CA SER A 413 6.22 -10.97 -13.94
C SER A 413 7.29 -11.09 -15.02
N ASP A 414 7.09 -10.45 -16.16
CA ASP A 414 8.03 -10.55 -17.27
C ASP A 414 8.43 -9.20 -17.89
N VAL A 415 7.65 -8.15 -17.63
CA VAL A 415 7.95 -6.78 -18.07
C VAL A 415 8.10 -5.86 -16.86
N ALA A 416 9.23 -5.14 -16.79
CA ALA A 416 9.41 -4.04 -15.85
C ALA A 416 9.05 -2.72 -16.56
N VAL A 417 8.20 -1.91 -15.93
CA VAL A 417 7.76 -0.60 -16.46
C VAL A 417 8.33 0.50 -15.58
N TYR A 418 9.13 1.41 -16.15
CA TYR A 418 9.67 2.53 -15.39
C TYR A 418 8.54 3.45 -14.93
N ILE A 419 8.46 3.70 -13.63
CA ILE A 419 7.39 4.50 -13.02
C ILE A 419 7.59 6.00 -13.33
N PRO A 420 6.53 6.74 -13.75
CA PRO A 420 6.63 8.16 -14.13
C PRO A 420 6.63 9.11 -12.92
N TYR A 421 7.49 8.87 -11.92
CA TYR A 421 7.57 9.71 -10.72
C TYR A 421 8.04 11.13 -11.05
N GLU A 422 9.10 11.25 -11.85
CA GLU A 422 9.66 12.54 -12.27
C GLU A 422 8.63 13.38 -13.04
N ASP A 423 7.81 12.76 -13.88
CA ASP A 423 6.72 13.43 -14.59
C ASP A 423 5.72 14.07 -13.61
N GLY A 424 5.30 13.33 -12.58
CA GLY A 424 4.37 13.83 -11.58
C GLY A 424 4.95 15.00 -10.77
N VAL A 425 6.22 14.92 -10.39
CA VAL A 425 6.90 16.03 -9.69
C VAL A 425 7.04 17.26 -10.59
N MET A 426 7.37 17.06 -11.86
CA MET A 426 7.49 18.14 -12.85
C MET A 426 6.14 18.76 -13.20
N ALA A 427 5.03 18.01 -13.17
CA ALA A 427 3.69 18.55 -13.39
C ALA A 427 3.18 19.40 -12.21
N GLY A 428 3.44 18.99 -10.97
CA GLY A 428 3.04 19.73 -9.78
C GLY A 428 1.64 19.35 -9.29
N ALA A 429 0.76 20.34 -9.10
CA ALA A 429 -0.59 20.07 -8.59
C ALA A 429 -1.51 19.45 -9.65
N TYR A 430 -2.36 18.51 -9.25
CA TYR A 430 -3.48 18.05 -10.08
C TYR A 430 -4.44 19.21 -10.39
N PRO A 431 -5.23 19.13 -11.48
CA PRO A 431 -6.33 20.06 -11.67
C PRO A 431 -7.38 19.91 -10.55
N PRO A 432 -8.11 20.97 -10.16
CA PRO A 432 -8.97 20.98 -8.97
C PRO A 432 -9.97 19.82 -8.87
N GLU A 433 -10.54 19.36 -9.98
CA GLU A 433 -11.49 18.25 -10.03
C GLU A 433 -10.89 16.87 -9.73
N ARG A 434 -9.56 16.75 -9.84
CA ARG A 434 -8.78 15.55 -9.52
C ARG A 434 -8.12 15.62 -8.14
N GLN A 435 -8.09 16.79 -7.51
CA GLN A 435 -7.61 16.93 -6.14
C GLN A 435 -8.61 16.33 -5.16
N ARG A 436 -8.11 15.85 -4.03
CA ARG A 436 -8.84 15.50 -2.82
C ARG A 436 -8.25 16.17 -1.59
N VAL A 437 -8.82 15.93 -0.42
CA VAL A 437 -8.44 16.56 0.85
C VAL A 437 -6.94 16.44 1.14
N TRP A 438 -6.35 15.28 0.87
CA TRP A 438 -4.93 14.98 1.15
C TRP A 438 -4.16 14.54 -0.09
N VAL A 439 -4.83 14.48 -1.24
CA VAL A 439 -4.23 14.18 -2.54
C VAL A 439 -4.28 15.42 -3.40
N TRP A 440 -3.13 16.04 -3.65
CA TRP A 440 -3.08 17.33 -4.34
C TRP A 440 -2.09 17.35 -5.50
N GLY A 441 -1.03 16.53 -5.46
CA GLY A 441 0.07 16.57 -6.42
C GLY A 441 0.11 15.37 -7.37
N GLU A 442 0.53 15.59 -8.61
CA GLU A 442 0.68 14.51 -9.59
C GLU A 442 1.79 13.51 -9.20
N TYR A 443 2.75 13.93 -8.37
CA TYR A 443 3.79 13.06 -7.80
C TYR A 443 3.20 11.88 -6.99
N GLU A 444 1.95 12.01 -6.53
CA GLU A 444 1.27 10.98 -5.76
C GLU A 444 0.78 9.83 -6.64
N MET A 445 0.77 10.00 -7.96
CA MET A 445 0.57 8.92 -8.95
C MET A 445 -0.77 8.19 -8.83
N ARG A 446 -1.81 8.86 -8.31
CA ARG A 446 -3.14 8.28 -8.08
C ARG A 446 -3.81 7.74 -9.35
N TYR A 447 -3.61 8.42 -10.47
CA TYR A 447 -4.30 8.13 -11.74
C TYR A 447 -3.38 7.46 -12.76
N LEU A 448 -2.44 6.62 -12.30
CA LEU A 448 -1.58 5.85 -13.17
C LEU A 448 -2.17 4.49 -13.52
N ASP A 449 -2.07 4.13 -14.80
CA ASP A 449 -2.40 2.81 -15.32
C ASP A 449 -1.19 2.24 -16.07
N MET A 450 -1.12 0.90 -16.09
CA MET A 450 -0.11 0.21 -16.90
C MET A 450 -0.42 0.38 -18.40
N PRO A 451 0.60 0.49 -19.27
CA PRO A 451 0.37 0.52 -20.72
C PRO A 451 -0.37 -0.74 -21.19
N ALA A 452 -1.41 -0.57 -22.01
CA ALA A 452 -2.25 -1.68 -22.46
C ALA A 452 -1.46 -2.80 -23.16
N GLU A 453 -0.43 -2.43 -23.95
CA GLU A 453 0.40 -3.38 -24.71
C GLU A 453 1.25 -4.33 -23.83
N VAL A 454 1.42 -4.02 -22.54
CA VAL A 454 2.21 -4.86 -21.62
C VAL A 454 1.36 -5.69 -20.66
N LEU A 455 0.04 -5.47 -20.58
CA LEU A 455 -0.84 -6.08 -19.56
C LEU A 455 -0.79 -7.62 -19.57
N GLY A 456 -0.68 -8.24 -20.73
CA GLY A 456 -0.57 -9.70 -20.88
C GLY A 456 0.71 -10.30 -20.29
N TYR A 457 1.75 -9.50 -20.05
CA TYR A 457 3.04 -9.92 -19.49
C TYR A 457 3.12 -9.79 -17.96
N HIS A 458 1.99 -9.45 -17.33
CA HIS A 458 1.85 -9.20 -15.90
C HIS A 458 2.91 -8.20 -15.39
N PRO A 459 2.85 -6.94 -15.82
CA PRO A 459 3.91 -5.96 -15.59
C PRO A 459 4.01 -5.56 -14.12
N LEU A 460 5.22 -5.16 -13.72
CA LEU A 460 5.49 -4.48 -12.45
C LEU A 460 6.12 -3.11 -12.70
N TRP A 461 5.76 -2.14 -11.88
CA TRP A 461 6.45 -0.85 -11.85
C TRP A 461 7.87 -1.05 -11.32
N ILE A 462 8.82 -0.27 -11.81
CA ILE A 462 10.19 -0.22 -11.31
C ILE A 462 10.68 1.23 -11.27
N ASN A 463 11.42 1.59 -10.22
CA ASN A 463 12.03 2.91 -10.07
C ASN A 463 13.56 2.82 -10.14
N ARG A 464 14.22 3.97 -10.07
CA ARG A 464 15.69 4.06 -10.02
C ARG A 464 16.30 3.25 -8.88
N HIS A 465 15.68 3.24 -7.70
CA HIS A 465 16.19 2.51 -6.53
C HIS A 465 16.38 1.01 -6.83
N PHE A 466 15.39 0.38 -7.46
CA PHE A 466 15.47 -1.03 -7.84
C PHE A 466 16.36 -1.26 -9.07
N LEU A 467 16.38 -0.35 -10.05
CA LEU A 467 17.31 -0.43 -11.18
C LEU A 467 18.78 -0.42 -10.71
N ASN A 468 19.11 0.37 -9.68
CA ASN A 468 20.45 0.41 -9.09
C ASN A 468 20.88 -0.92 -8.44
N LYS A 469 19.90 -1.73 -8.02
CA LYS A 469 20.13 -3.07 -7.46
C LYS A 469 20.06 -4.18 -8.51
N ALA A 470 19.59 -3.85 -9.71
CA ALA A 470 19.36 -4.84 -10.74
C ALA A 470 20.66 -5.21 -11.46
N GLU A 471 20.70 -6.37 -12.11
CA GLU A 471 21.79 -6.84 -12.96
C GLU A 471 21.22 -7.41 -14.26
N VAL A 472 22.07 -7.64 -15.26
CA VAL A 472 21.66 -8.38 -16.46
C VAL A 472 22.22 -9.79 -16.39
N GLN A 473 21.35 -10.78 -16.41
CA GLN A 473 21.71 -12.19 -16.43
C GLN A 473 20.97 -12.87 -17.57
N ASN A 474 21.72 -13.47 -18.50
CA ASN A 474 21.18 -14.12 -19.71
C ASN A 474 20.24 -13.19 -20.52
N GLY A 475 20.62 -11.90 -20.65
CA GLY A 475 19.83 -10.90 -21.38
C GLY A 475 18.59 -10.38 -20.64
N ARG A 476 18.32 -10.84 -19.41
CA ARG A 476 17.17 -10.45 -18.60
C ARG A 476 17.59 -9.51 -17.47
N LEU A 477 16.74 -8.56 -17.12
CA LEU A 477 16.91 -7.71 -15.93
C LEU A 477 16.57 -8.53 -14.69
N VAL A 478 17.51 -8.71 -13.77
CA VAL A 478 17.33 -9.44 -12.51
C VAL A 478 17.45 -8.49 -11.34
N VAL A 479 16.47 -8.49 -10.44
CA VAL A 479 16.50 -7.71 -9.19
C VAL A 479 15.84 -8.51 -8.07
N GLY A 480 16.61 -8.79 -7.02
CA GLY A 480 16.20 -9.75 -5.99
C GLY A 480 15.90 -11.11 -6.63
N ASP A 481 14.67 -11.57 -6.49
CA ASP A 481 14.18 -12.82 -7.07
C ASP A 481 13.28 -12.61 -8.31
N LYS A 482 13.23 -11.39 -8.84
CA LYS A 482 12.46 -11.03 -10.04
C LYS A 482 13.36 -11.00 -11.27
N SER A 483 12.80 -11.38 -12.41
CA SER A 483 13.51 -11.44 -13.68
C SER A 483 12.60 -10.99 -14.82
N PHE A 484 13.02 -10.00 -15.60
CA PHE A 484 12.23 -9.40 -16.67
C PHE A 484 12.92 -9.51 -18.02
N SER A 485 12.17 -9.79 -19.08
CA SER A 485 12.67 -9.83 -20.47
C SER A 485 13.09 -8.45 -20.98
N ILE A 486 12.43 -7.39 -20.51
CA ILE A 486 12.55 -6.04 -21.07
C ILE A 486 12.25 -4.98 -20.00
N LEU A 487 12.89 -3.82 -20.15
CA LEU A 487 12.52 -2.59 -19.45
C LEU A 487 11.73 -1.67 -20.39
N TYR A 488 10.49 -1.34 -20.02
CA TYR A 488 9.62 -0.41 -20.73
C TYR A 488 9.75 0.99 -20.12
N VAL A 489 10.07 2.00 -20.93
CA VAL A 489 10.29 3.39 -20.52
C VAL A 489 9.44 4.31 -21.37
N ASP A 490 8.39 4.87 -20.77
CA ASP A 490 7.49 5.84 -21.39
C ASP A 490 7.23 7.03 -20.45
N VAL A 491 8.21 7.91 -20.35
CA VAL A 491 8.20 9.08 -19.46
C VAL A 491 8.65 10.33 -20.19
N ASN A 492 8.14 11.49 -19.79
CA ASN A 492 8.55 12.78 -20.36
C ASN A 492 9.83 13.30 -19.72
N TYR A 493 10.07 12.98 -18.45
CA TYR A 493 11.24 13.33 -17.67
C TYR A 493 11.89 12.09 -17.09
N LEU A 494 13.22 12.04 -17.14
CA LEU A 494 14.01 10.94 -16.59
C LEU A 494 15.22 11.50 -15.85
N ASP A 495 15.35 11.17 -14.56
CA ASP A 495 16.51 11.57 -13.78
C ASP A 495 17.79 11.03 -14.42
N ILE A 496 18.85 11.84 -14.49
CA ILE A 496 20.11 11.45 -15.12
C ILE A 496 20.71 10.19 -14.48
N ARG A 497 20.57 10.00 -13.17
CA ARG A 497 21.08 8.83 -12.45
C ARG A 497 20.30 7.58 -12.84
N ALA A 498 19.01 7.70 -13.15
CA ALA A 498 18.21 6.61 -13.70
C ALA A 498 18.65 6.30 -15.15
N LEU A 499 18.84 7.33 -15.98
CA LEU A 499 19.32 7.18 -17.35
C LEU A 499 20.69 6.49 -17.42
N GLU A 500 21.66 6.92 -16.60
CA GLU A 500 22.98 6.28 -16.49
C GLU A 500 22.84 4.79 -16.17
N ARG A 501 21.94 4.45 -15.23
CA ARG A 501 21.69 3.05 -14.89
C ARG A 501 21.07 2.28 -16.04
N ILE A 502 20.10 2.86 -16.74
CA ILE A 502 19.45 2.27 -17.91
C ILE A 502 20.45 2.02 -19.05
N VAL A 503 21.34 2.98 -19.33
CA VAL A 503 22.43 2.82 -20.31
C VAL A 503 23.36 1.69 -19.90
N ALA A 504 23.76 1.61 -18.63
CA ALA A 504 24.61 0.53 -18.13
C ALA A 504 23.96 -0.85 -18.30
N LEU A 505 22.65 -0.97 -18.03
CA LEU A 505 21.89 -2.21 -18.23
C LEU A 505 21.76 -2.56 -19.72
N SER A 506 21.50 -1.56 -20.57
CA SER A 506 21.48 -1.74 -22.03
C SER A 506 22.81 -2.28 -22.56
N ASN A 507 23.92 -1.71 -22.10
CA ASN A 507 25.28 -2.13 -22.44
C ASN A 507 25.60 -3.56 -22.01
N ALA A 508 24.94 -4.04 -20.95
CA ALA A 508 25.03 -5.42 -20.50
C ALA A 508 24.06 -6.37 -21.27
N GLY A 509 23.31 -5.86 -22.26
CA GLY A 509 22.49 -6.64 -23.17
C GLY A 509 20.98 -6.65 -22.85
N LEU A 510 20.52 -5.85 -21.89
CA LEU A 510 19.09 -5.75 -21.58
C LEU A 510 18.32 -5.08 -22.73
N LYS A 511 17.20 -5.68 -23.13
CA LYS A 511 16.27 -5.04 -24.07
C LYS A 511 15.55 -3.88 -23.41
N ILE A 512 15.42 -2.75 -24.11
CA ILE A 512 14.72 -1.56 -23.60
C ILE A 512 13.75 -1.06 -24.65
N CYS A 513 12.47 -0.94 -24.28
CA CYS A 513 11.48 -0.22 -25.06
C CYS A 513 11.46 1.24 -24.60
N LEU A 514 12.07 2.14 -25.38
CA LEU A 514 12.09 3.58 -25.10
C LEU A 514 11.07 4.26 -26.02
N LYS A 515 9.86 4.52 -25.50
CA LYS A 515 8.73 5.02 -26.30
C LYS A 515 8.92 6.44 -26.80
N ARG A 516 9.64 7.27 -26.04
CA ARG A 516 9.94 8.68 -26.35
C ARG A 516 11.28 9.09 -25.77
N GLU A 517 11.85 10.18 -26.27
CA GLU A 517 13.05 10.78 -25.69
C GLU A 517 12.69 11.62 -24.46
N PRO A 518 13.14 11.24 -23.25
CA PRO A 518 12.84 11.99 -22.04
C PRO A 518 13.76 13.20 -21.89
N LEU A 519 13.24 14.25 -21.26
CA LEU A 519 13.99 15.42 -20.82
C LEU A 519 14.62 15.19 -19.44
N GLN A 520 15.74 15.87 -19.16
CA GLN A 520 16.31 15.86 -17.82
C GLN A 520 15.48 16.79 -16.92
N PRO A 521 14.97 16.36 -15.74
CA PRO A 521 14.39 17.25 -14.73
C PRO A 521 15.49 17.94 -13.90
N GLY A 522 15.10 18.87 -13.02
CA GLY A 522 16.02 19.57 -12.11
C GLY A 522 16.74 20.75 -12.76
N ARG A 523 17.12 21.76 -11.98
CA ARG A 523 17.57 23.04 -12.55
C ARG A 523 18.93 22.95 -13.22
N GLN A 524 19.87 22.25 -12.59
CA GLN A 524 21.22 22.11 -13.12
C GLN A 524 21.29 20.96 -14.13
N LYS A 525 21.19 21.30 -15.42
CA LYS A 525 21.27 20.31 -16.50
C LYS A 525 22.70 19.84 -16.71
N SER A 526 22.87 18.55 -16.94
CA SER A 526 24.16 17.94 -17.26
C SER A 526 24.38 17.92 -18.76
N THR A 527 25.55 18.35 -19.22
CA THR A 527 25.96 18.21 -20.63
C THR A 527 26.08 16.74 -21.07
N HIS A 528 26.22 15.83 -20.11
CA HIS A 528 26.32 14.39 -20.38
C HIS A 528 24.96 13.75 -20.70
N TYR A 529 23.85 14.36 -20.30
CA TYR A 529 22.51 13.76 -20.46
C TYR A 529 22.20 13.45 -21.94
N ARG A 530 22.45 14.40 -22.84
CA ARG A 530 22.21 14.20 -24.27
C ARG A 530 23.07 13.10 -24.86
N TYR A 531 24.33 13.00 -24.42
CA TYR A 531 25.22 11.93 -24.84
C TYR A 531 24.66 10.56 -24.44
N LEU A 532 24.16 10.42 -23.22
CA LEU A 532 23.56 9.16 -22.74
C LEU A 532 22.31 8.76 -23.53
N ILE A 533 21.45 9.71 -23.89
CA ILE A 533 20.26 9.44 -24.72
C ILE A 533 20.67 8.95 -26.12
N GLU A 534 21.62 9.62 -26.78
CA GLU A 534 22.06 9.19 -28.11
C GLU A 534 22.81 7.85 -28.05
N GLU A 535 23.61 7.63 -27.00
CA GLU A 535 24.24 6.33 -26.75
C GLU A 535 23.15 5.24 -26.64
N LEU A 536 22.13 5.45 -25.80
CA LEU A 536 21.06 4.48 -25.57
C LEU A 536 20.33 4.13 -26.86
N LYS A 537 19.93 5.15 -27.64
CA LYS A 537 19.22 4.98 -28.92
C LYS A 537 20.07 4.31 -29.99
N SER A 538 21.39 4.42 -29.92
CA SER A 538 22.29 3.79 -30.90
C SER A 538 22.40 2.27 -30.74
N LYS A 539 21.93 1.70 -29.63
CA LYS A 539 22.04 0.27 -29.33
C LYS A 539 20.97 -0.53 -30.08
N SER A 540 21.35 -1.71 -30.60
CA SER A 540 20.45 -2.59 -31.36
C SER A 540 19.36 -3.27 -30.53
N ASN A 541 19.53 -3.32 -29.20
CA ASN A 541 18.58 -3.85 -28.22
C ASN A 541 17.64 -2.76 -27.65
N VAL A 542 17.58 -1.58 -28.28
CA VAL A 542 16.74 -0.46 -27.86
C VAL A 542 15.88 0.00 -29.03
N GLY A 543 14.60 0.29 -28.77
CA GLY A 543 13.70 0.85 -29.78
C GLY A 543 12.34 1.29 -29.22
N PRO A 544 11.51 1.97 -30.03
CA PRO A 544 10.24 2.53 -29.57
C PRO A 544 9.03 1.58 -29.70
N GLU A 545 9.14 0.57 -30.56
CA GLU A 545 8.05 -0.38 -30.82
C GLU A 545 8.20 -1.62 -29.94
N PHE A 546 7.35 -1.75 -28.92
CA PHE A 546 7.41 -2.85 -27.95
C PHE A 546 7.33 -4.22 -28.63
N SER A 547 6.40 -4.38 -29.58
CA SER A 547 6.19 -5.61 -30.35
C SER A 547 7.36 -5.97 -31.28
N ALA A 548 8.25 -5.01 -31.61
CA ALA A 548 9.43 -5.28 -32.42
C ALA A 548 10.63 -5.78 -31.59
N ILE A 549 10.62 -5.54 -30.27
CA ILE A 549 11.72 -5.87 -29.35
C ILE A 549 11.39 -7.12 -28.54
N MET A 550 10.13 -7.25 -28.15
CA MET A 550 9.60 -8.43 -27.48
C MET A 550 9.54 -9.60 -28.48
N ASP A 551 10.12 -10.74 -28.11
CA ASP A 551 10.33 -11.90 -29.00
C ASP A 551 9.57 -13.16 -28.57
N HIS A 552 8.73 -13.05 -27.55
CA HIS A 552 7.87 -14.14 -27.09
C HIS A 552 6.47 -13.60 -26.75
N PRO A 553 5.43 -14.46 -26.78
CA PRO A 553 4.08 -14.03 -26.44
C PRO A 553 3.92 -13.66 -24.95
N PRO A 554 2.85 -12.93 -24.58
CA PRO A 554 2.50 -12.66 -23.19
C PRO A 554 2.05 -13.92 -22.45
N LEU A 555 2.08 -13.90 -21.11
CA LEU A 555 1.49 -14.97 -20.29
C LEU A 555 0.01 -15.18 -20.64
N LEU A 556 -0.76 -14.10 -20.71
CA LEU A 556 -2.15 -14.12 -21.19
C LEU A 556 -2.27 -13.19 -22.41
N ALA A 557 -2.72 -13.75 -23.54
CA ALA A 557 -3.10 -12.98 -24.72
C ALA A 557 -4.63 -12.96 -24.87
N GLY A 558 -5.20 -11.83 -25.26
CA GLY A 558 -6.63 -11.68 -25.51
C GLY A 558 -6.99 -10.22 -25.78
N GLU A 559 -8.13 -9.98 -26.43
CA GLU A 559 -8.60 -8.62 -26.71
C GLU A 559 -9.18 -7.93 -25.46
N ASP A 560 -9.81 -8.71 -24.57
CA ASP A 560 -10.53 -8.23 -23.39
C ASP A 560 -10.14 -9.04 -22.14
N LEU A 561 -8.88 -8.90 -21.74
CA LEU A 561 -8.33 -9.60 -20.58
C LEU A 561 -8.97 -9.09 -19.28
N PRO A 562 -9.43 -9.98 -18.38
CA PRO A 562 -9.83 -9.56 -17.04
C PRO A 562 -8.60 -9.07 -16.26
N SER A 563 -8.79 -8.13 -15.33
CA SER A 563 -7.74 -7.78 -14.37
C SER A 563 -7.29 -9.03 -13.60
N TYR A 564 -5.99 -9.26 -13.51
CA TYR A 564 -5.46 -10.50 -12.95
C TYR A 564 -4.15 -10.32 -12.19
N TRP A 565 -3.89 -11.27 -11.29
CA TRP A 565 -2.61 -11.42 -10.60
C TRP A 565 -2.10 -12.85 -10.68
N CYS A 566 -0.79 -13.00 -10.90
CA CYS A 566 -0.15 -14.30 -11.08
C CYS A 566 0.95 -14.57 -10.05
N ARG A 567 0.87 -15.75 -9.42
CA ARG A 567 1.89 -16.29 -8.51
C ARG A 567 2.52 -17.55 -9.11
N LEU A 568 3.82 -17.70 -8.93
CA LEU A 568 4.60 -18.89 -9.27
C LEU A 568 5.04 -19.58 -7.98
N ASP A 569 4.60 -20.80 -7.78
CA ASP A 569 4.92 -21.61 -6.61
C ASP A 569 6.23 -22.37 -6.76
N GLN A 570 6.75 -22.93 -5.67
CA GLN A 570 8.05 -23.59 -5.62
C GLN A 570 8.12 -24.86 -6.48
N ASP A 571 6.99 -25.53 -6.69
CA ASP A 571 6.87 -26.70 -7.58
C ASP A 571 6.80 -26.34 -9.07
N GLY A 572 6.78 -25.03 -9.40
CA GLY A 572 6.64 -24.52 -10.75
C GLY A 572 5.19 -24.36 -11.22
N SER A 573 4.21 -24.56 -10.34
CA SER A 573 2.80 -24.32 -10.62
C SER A 573 2.49 -22.82 -10.59
N TYR A 574 1.61 -22.38 -11.50
CA TYR A 574 1.13 -21.01 -11.55
C TYR A 574 -0.26 -20.93 -10.92
N TYR A 575 -0.50 -19.88 -10.15
CA TYR A 575 -1.80 -19.54 -9.60
C TYR A 575 -2.21 -18.18 -10.19
N ILE A 576 -3.22 -18.18 -11.06
CA ILE A 576 -3.73 -16.99 -11.74
C ILE A 576 -5.10 -16.66 -11.19
N PHE A 577 -5.21 -15.57 -10.43
CA PHE A 577 -6.49 -15.00 -10.02
C PHE A 577 -6.98 -14.04 -11.10
N LEU A 578 -8.20 -14.25 -11.58
CA LEU A 578 -8.87 -13.43 -12.57
C LEU A 578 -10.08 -12.79 -11.87
N ALA A 579 -10.05 -11.46 -11.71
CA ALA A 579 -11.14 -10.74 -11.06
C ALA A 579 -12.44 -10.83 -11.87
N GLN A 580 -13.57 -10.67 -11.19
CA GLN A 580 -14.85 -10.57 -11.88
C GLN A 580 -14.85 -9.38 -12.88
N PRO A 581 -15.62 -9.43 -13.98
CA PRO A 581 -15.59 -8.41 -15.04
C PRO A 581 -15.74 -6.97 -14.55
N LYS A 582 -16.65 -6.70 -13.61
CA LYS A 582 -16.88 -5.35 -13.07
C LYS A 582 -15.73 -4.79 -12.23
N ALA A 583 -14.77 -5.62 -11.83
CA ALA A 583 -13.64 -5.20 -10.98
C ALA A 583 -12.62 -4.31 -11.73
N SER A 584 -12.54 -4.40 -13.07
CA SER A 584 -11.61 -3.57 -13.86
C SER A 584 -12.03 -2.10 -13.94
N GLU A 585 -13.29 -1.78 -13.64
CA GLU A 585 -13.85 -0.43 -13.77
C GLU A 585 -14.02 0.28 -12.41
N VAL A 586 -13.48 -0.30 -11.33
CA VAL A 586 -13.70 0.23 -9.99
C VAL A 586 -12.97 1.55 -9.80
N VAL A 587 -13.77 2.62 -9.69
CA VAL A 587 -13.34 3.95 -9.25
C VAL A 587 -14.01 4.24 -7.92
N TYR A 588 -13.23 4.74 -6.96
CA TYR A 588 -13.70 5.05 -5.62
C TYR A 588 -14.24 6.49 -5.52
N PRO A 589 -15.32 6.75 -4.75
CA PRO A 589 -16.22 5.77 -4.14
C PRO A 589 -17.06 5.01 -5.18
N VAL A 590 -17.37 3.75 -4.88
CA VAL A 590 -18.33 2.93 -5.64
C VAL A 590 -19.76 3.40 -5.39
N TYR A 591 -20.74 2.91 -6.14
CA TYR A 591 -22.15 3.14 -5.83
C TYR A 591 -22.86 1.85 -5.41
N SER A 592 -23.93 1.99 -4.62
CA SER A 592 -24.71 0.85 -4.12
C SER A 592 -25.31 0.04 -5.27
N GLY A 593 -24.92 -1.22 -5.38
CA GLY A 593 -25.32 -2.12 -6.47
C GLY A 593 -24.53 -1.95 -7.76
N GLN A 594 -23.37 -1.30 -7.73
CA GLN A 594 -22.44 -1.28 -8.86
C GLN A 594 -22.06 -2.69 -9.29
N SER A 595 -21.95 -3.62 -8.34
CA SER A 595 -21.61 -5.01 -8.62
C SER A 595 -22.73 -5.83 -9.26
N TYR A 596 -23.96 -5.30 -9.42
CA TYR A 596 -25.11 -6.09 -9.91
C TYR A 596 -24.79 -6.78 -11.25
N MET A 597 -25.01 -8.09 -11.31
CA MET A 597 -24.77 -8.94 -12.50
C MET A 597 -25.91 -9.97 -12.61
N GLU A 598 -26.55 -10.04 -13.77
CA GLU A 598 -27.66 -10.99 -14.01
C GLU A 598 -27.24 -12.20 -14.85
N VAL A 599 -26.27 -12.00 -15.75
CA VAL A 599 -25.84 -13.01 -16.72
C VAL A 599 -24.37 -13.34 -16.52
N ALA A 600 -24.00 -14.57 -16.89
CA ALA A 600 -22.60 -14.96 -16.96
C ALA A 600 -21.92 -14.27 -18.15
N GLU A 601 -20.65 -13.92 -17.98
CA GLU A 601 -19.81 -13.35 -19.03
C GLU A 601 -18.74 -14.36 -19.45
N MET A 602 -18.60 -14.55 -20.77
CA MET A 602 -17.56 -15.39 -21.34
C MET A 602 -16.44 -14.51 -21.87
N LYS A 603 -15.21 -14.80 -21.45
CA LYS A 603 -14.00 -14.18 -22.00
C LYS A 603 -13.10 -15.27 -22.60
N GLU A 604 -12.44 -14.92 -23.70
CA GLU A 604 -11.48 -15.78 -24.39
C GLU A 604 -10.07 -15.26 -24.12
N ALA A 605 -9.16 -16.16 -23.76
CA ALA A 605 -7.75 -15.85 -23.59
C ALA A 605 -6.89 -17.03 -24.04
N VAL A 606 -5.64 -16.75 -24.40
CA VAL A 606 -4.63 -17.76 -24.67
C VAL A 606 -3.57 -17.65 -23.58
N LEU A 607 -3.39 -18.74 -22.82
CA LEU A 607 -2.31 -18.88 -21.85
C LEU A 607 -1.05 -19.40 -22.56
N ASN A 608 0.04 -18.65 -22.49
CA ASN A 608 1.34 -19.07 -22.99
C ASN A 608 2.26 -19.44 -21.83
N ILE A 609 2.62 -20.71 -21.72
CA ILE A 609 3.47 -21.24 -20.66
C ILE A 609 4.36 -22.35 -21.22
N ASN A 610 5.66 -22.32 -20.89
CA ASN A 610 6.61 -23.37 -21.30
C ASN A 610 6.59 -23.70 -22.80
N GLY A 611 6.36 -22.69 -23.65
CA GLY A 611 6.27 -22.84 -25.11
C GLY A 611 4.97 -23.44 -25.64
N GLN A 612 3.97 -23.68 -24.78
CA GLN A 612 2.64 -24.13 -25.15
C GLN A 612 1.64 -22.98 -25.10
N ALA A 613 0.75 -22.93 -26.09
CA ALA A 613 -0.40 -22.03 -26.13
C ALA A 613 -1.66 -22.83 -25.80
N ILE A 614 -2.38 -22.44 -24.75
CA ILE A 614 -3.56 -23.13 -24.25
C ILE A 614 -4.75 -22.17 -24.36
N GLN A 615 -5.77 -22.56 -25.12
CA GLN A 615 -7.02 -21.80 -25.20
C GLN A 615 -7.78 -21.89 -23.87
N LEU A 616 -8.16 -20.74 -23.32
CA LEU A 616 -8.96 -20.61 -22.11
C LEU A 616 -10.34 -20.04 -22.44
N HIS A 617 -11.37 -20.79 -22.07
CA HIS A 617 -12.77 -20.37 -22.10
C HIS A 617 -13.19 -19.97 -20.68
N LEU A 618 -13.11 -18.69 -20.35
CA LEU A 618 -13.31 -18.18 -19.00
C LEU A 618 -14.79 -17.82 -18.78
N ASN A 619 -15.50 -18.65 -18.03
CA ASN A 619 -16.91 -18.45 -17.70
C ASN A 619 -17.06 -17.76 -16.32
N PHE A 620 -17.31 -16.46 -16.33
CA PHE A 620 -17.58 -15.68 -15.13
C PHE A 620 -19.09 -15.70 -14.85
N LYS A 621 -19.53 -16.63 -13.99
CA LYS A 621 -20.89 -16.58 -13.42
C LYS A 621 -21.09 -15.25 -12.66
N PRO A 622 -22.34 -14.78 -12.50
CA PRO A 622 -22.63 -13.57 -11.73
C PRO A 622 -21.85 -13.49 -10.41
N TYR A 623 -21.19 -12.34 -10.19
CA TYR A 623 -20.36 -12.04 -9.03
C TYR A 623 -19.09 -12.89 -8.83
N GLN A 624 -18.83 -13.87 -9.70
CA GLN A 624 -17.71 -14.81 -9.52
C GLN A 624 -16.43 -14.28 -10.15
N SER A 625 -15.34 -14.46 -9.41
CA SER A 625 -13.95 -14.40 -9.88
C SER A 625 -13.48 -15.83 -10.18
N LEU A 626 -12.41 -16.00 -10.96
CA LEU A 626 -11.82 -17.32 -11.23
C LEU A 626 -10.41 -17.41 -10.64
N LEU A 627 -10.00 -18.60 -10.23
CA LEU A 627 -8.62 -18.87 -9.87
C LEU A 627 -8.16 -20.17 -10.52
N LEU A 628 -7.15 -20.05 -11.37
CA LEU A 628 -6.60 -21.16 -12.14
C LEU A 628 -5.31 -21.62 -11.46
N GLN A 629 -5.19 -22.93 -11.22
CA GLN A 629 -3.92 -23.57 -10.96
C GLN A 629 -3.43 -24.20 -12.27
N ILE A 630 -2.22 -23.85 -12.69
CA ILE A 630 -1.60 -24.41 -13.90
C ILE A 630 -0.37 -25.18 -13.48
N SER A 631 -0.35 -26.49 -13.71
CA SER A 631 0.83 -27.31 -13.41
C SER A 631 2.00 -26.94 -14.33
N LYS A 632 3.21 -27.36 -13.97
CA LYS A 632 4.40 -27.18 -14.80
C LYS A 632 4.24 -27.77 -16.20
N GLU A 633 3.44 -28.82 -16.35
CA GLU A 633 3.14 -29.50 -17.62
C GLU A 633 2.03 -28.82 -18.43
N GLY A 634 1.44 -27.71 -17.94
CA GLY A 634 0.39 -26.97 -18.62
C GLY A 634 -1.03 -27.47 -18.35
N LYS A 635 -1.23 -28.35 -17.36
CA LYS A 635 -2.58 -28.77 -16.97
C LYS A 635 -3.29 -27.64 -16.22
N VAL A 636 -4.46 -27.23 -16.69
CA VAL A 636 -5.27 -26.17 -16.08
C VAL A 636 -6.37 -26.78 -15.22
N ASP A 637 -6.37 -26.43 -13.93
CA ASP A 637 -7.41 -26.77 -12.96
C ASP A 637 -8.05 -25.48 -12.42
N VAL A 638 -9.38 -25.39 -12.44
CA VAL A 638 -10.11 -24.26 -11.84
C VAL A 638 -10.33 -24.58 -10.36
N LEU A 639 -9.74 -23.78 -9.46
CA LEU A 639 -9.96 -23.93 -8.04
C LEU A 639 -11.29 -23.30 -7.64
N ASP A 640 -12.09 -24.03 -6.88
CA ASP A 640 -13.34 -23.50 -6.35
C ASP A 640 -13.05 -22.37 -5.35
N ILE A 641 -13.34 -21.13 -5.71
CA ILE A 641 -13.28 -19.99 -4.80
C ILE A 641 -14.67 -19.34 -4.66
N SER A 642 -15.73 -20.14 -4.77
CA SER A 642 -17.07 -19.60 -4.94
C SER A 642 -17.58 -18.93 -3.66
N PHE A 643 -18.08 -17.71 -3.82
CA PHE A 643 -18.95 -17.05 -2.85
C PHE A 643 -19.99 -16.28 -3.65
N VAL A 644 -21.26 -16.65 -3.47
CA VAL A 644 -22.40 -16.04 -4.17
C VAL A 644 -23.09 -15.12 -3.17
N PRO A 645 -22.92 -13.80 -3.29
CA PRO A 645 -23.64 -12.85 -2.45
C PRO A 645 -25.11 -12.77 -2.87
N LYS A 646 -25.96 -12.22 -1.99
CA LYS A 646 -27.29 -11.73 -2.36
C LYS A 646 -27.16 -10.65 -3.44
N ASP A 647 -28.16 -10.61 -4.33
CA ASP A 647 -28.24 -9.52 -5.31
C ASP A 647 -28.27 -8.17 -4.58
N PRO A 648 -27.40 -7.23 -4.96
CA PRO A 648 -27.36 -5.95 -4.29
C PRO A 648 -28.57 -5.11 -4.67
N VAL A 649 -29.10 -4.39 -3.69
CA VAL A 649 -30.04 -3.31 -3.91
C VAL A 649 -29.32 -2.16 -4.61
N ILE A 650 -29.74 -1.87 -5.83
CA ILE A 650 -29.28 -0.71 -6.59
C ILE A 650 -29.96 0.54 -6.01
N ARG A 651 -29.15 1.52 -5.57
CA ARG A 651 -29.64 2.80 -5.05
C ARG A 651 -29.17 3.94 -5.93
N SER A 652 -29.86 5.07 -5.86
CA SER A 652 -29.45 6.29 -6.56
C SER A 652 -28.04 6.69 -6.15
N ARG A 653 -27.20 7.05 -7.12
CA ARG A 653 -25.88 7.62 -6.82
C ARG A 653 -26.05 8.98 -6.15
N GLU A 654 -25.54 9.12 -4.94
CA GLU A 654 -25.52 10.41 -4.25
C GLU A 654 -24.36 11.26 -4.77
N GLU A 655 -24.63 12.57 -4.95
CA GLU A 655 -23.59 13.54 -5.25
C GLU A 655 -22.64 13.63 -4.06
N GLN A 656 -21.34 13.50 -4.34
CA GLN A 656 -20.32 13.53 -3.30
C GLN A 656 -20.23 14.95 -2.73
N ARG A 657 -20.38 15.07 -1.41
CA ARG A 657 -20.40 16.38 -0.71
C ARG A 657 -19.04 17.08 -0.70
N MET A 658 -17.99 16.30 -0.96
CA MET A 658 -16.63 16.78 -1.11
C MET A 658 -15.86 15.81 -2.00
N TYR A 659 -14.84 16.33 -2.66
CA TYR A 659 -13.82 15.50 -3.29
C TYR A 659 -12.96 14.92 -2.16
N PHE A 660 -13.46 13.86 -1.51
CA PHE A 660 -12.69 13.05 -0.55
C PHE A 660 -11.86 12.00 -1.26
#